data_AF-A0A1L9B3M5-F1
#
_entry.id   AF-A0A1L9B3M5-F1
#
_cell.length_a   1.000
_cell.length_b   1.000
_cell.length_c   1.000
_cell.angle_alpha   90.00
_cell.angle_beta   90.00
_cell.angle_gamma   90.00
#
_symmetry.space_group_name_H-M   'P 1'
#
loop_
_entity.id
_entity.type
_entity.pdbx_description
1 polymer ?
#
loop_
_entity_poly.entity_id
_entity_poly.type
_entity_poly.pdbx_seq_one_letter_code
_entity_poly.pdbx_strand_id
1 'polypeptide(L)'
;MSTSQSNAGQSASRDLESTRLSAGYRDSVSLVLVPRIAITFHEMDASAAREIKSPGELLIDVPIRGEGKNLPPGDLPCALSWLVTISGKTASYPVDGAVMKIAQGGVFHVEVEGKTPVLDVIAHRLLGEGLVGFSLTPDFPHAEPASFPPSLRFNNTCAIRAKLPKPDETFLGSLVTFSPDFGRIFKKAELELRVIEVDDGSTEFSSIGPPRSAFAHRWAAGSWWSGDREWAIGFTDNSCEQFVDVGEEESGSYEFGWQLWGSSRAGGPQTLLLEQRDFLRIPKPKLEDFKVDYDRTWEGTWEVSGRISGVAPRAHLMIDVSLVEPEASAGSVPPDYRATQVRLGLADDGSFEGHLGERHWPWSANPLAPAEPSVILPALPPSGPSAFAILSFPAAARDGQPGPMAAYLDFDEGKFSAFKGQVLSWDPDSDWICSEEGVTLMQRPPKPKRRKSGLTTSPAPPVEAGDQKTAITFDDMWLDITAWEGVVAYMYRDTEGHVTVGAGNLISRLEKTSPNDKLSAKGLPFQNMDTGKPATEAEIEKAFRGVMELPKAMRATEYALRPCIALTDQFIRTLAKERLEGEFLPHLRRYFPDFDKAPRAARRGMLDLVYNVGVGKFPGKGNKPGKEFMFDNFTKAARARNWVVAAENCHTSGTPENRNAWRKALFLYAATIEAKKT
;
A
#
# COMPACT_ATOMS: atom_id res chain seq x y z
N MET A 1 31.16 29.13 76.23
CA MET A 1 30.00 28.59 76.97
C MET A 1 29.12 27.88 75.97
N SER A 2 29.13 26.56 76.06
CA SER A 2 28.46 25.60 75.18
C SER A 2 27.14 25.21 75.82
N THR A 3 26.05 25.14 75.04
CA THR A 3 24.88 24.35 75.39
C THR A 3 24.33 23.69 74.14
N SER A 4 24.59 22.39 74.09
CA SER A 4 24.05 21.34 73.26
C SER A 4 22.55 21.11 73.49
N GLN A 5 21.79 20.80 72.44
CA GLN A 5 20.69 19.83 72.51
C GLN A 5 20.63 19.02 71.20
N SER A 6 21.25 17.84 71.26
CA SER A 6 21.05 16.74 70.32
C SER A 6 19.85 15.91 70.76
N ASN A 7 18.80 15.84 69.93
CA ASN A 7 17.74 14.86 70.12
C ASN A 7 18.21 13.50 69.59
N ALA A 8 18.57 12.63 70.52
CA ALA A 8 18.83 11.22 70.28
C ALA A 8 17.48 10.48 70.13
N GLY A 9 17.10 10.18 68.89
CA GLY A 9 16.14 9.12 68.59
C GLY A 9 16.84 7.77 68.73
N GLN A 10 16.91 7.24 69.95
CA GLN A 10 17.31 5.86 70.20
C GLN A 10 16.24 4.92 69.60
N SER A 11 16.52 4.43 68.39
CA SER A 11 15.97 3.17 67.91
C SER A 11 16.50 2.07 68.82
N ALA A 12 15.60 1.43 69.56
CA ALA A 12 15.91 0.23 70.32
C ALA A 12 16.32 -0.87 69.34
N SER A 13 17.63 -1.08 69.15
CA SER A 13 18.14 -2.32 68.58
C SER A 13 17.78 -3.43 69.57
N ARG A 14 16.70 -4.16 69.29
CA ARG A 14 16.46 -5.43 69.95
C ARG A 14 17.70 -6.28 69.73
N ASP A 15 18.30 -6.71 70.83
CA ASP A 15 19.37 -7.69 70.86
C ASP A 15 18.95 -8.90 70.01
N LEU A 16 19.49 -9.01 68.79
CA LEU A 16 19.63 -10.31 68.14
C LEU A 16 20.56 -11.09 69.05
N GLU A 17 20.12 -12.26 69.54
CA GLU A 17 20.90 -13.11 70.44
C GLU A 17 22.30 -13.38 69.86
N SER A 18 23.26 -12.57 70.29
CA SER A 18 24.65 -12.74 69.89
C SER A 18 25.22 -13.86 70.75
N THR A 19 25.46 -15.01 70.13
CA THR A 19 26.19 -16.08 70.81
C THR A 19 27.67 -15.71 70.75
N ARG A 20 28.28 -15.43 71.90
CA ARG A 20 29.73 -15.22 72.00
C ARG A 20 30.44 -16.56 72.07
N LEU A 21 31.17 -16.91 71.01
CA LEU A 21 32.17 -17.98 71.09
C LEU A 21 33.49 -17.37 71.58
N SER A 22 33.98 -17.86 72.72
CA SER A 22 35.29 -17.50 73.23
C SER A 22 36.32 -18.50 72.73
N ALA A 23 37.23 -18.07 71.85
CA ALA A 23 38.36 -18.87 71.39
C ALA A 23 39.61 -18.48 72.21
N GLY A 24 39.71 -18.98 73.44
CA GLY A 24 40.81 -18.67 74.35
C GLY A 24 40.72 -17.29 75.02
N TYR A 25 41.83 -16.83 75.62
CA TYR A 25 41.89 -15.69 76.55
C TYR A 25 42.07 -14.30 75.91
N ARG A 26 42.08 -14.16 74.58
CA ARG A 26 42.50 -12.89 73.93
C ARG A 26 41.61 -12.35 72.81
N ASP A 27 40.59 -13.07 72.37
CA ASP A 27 39.69 -12.54 71.35
C ASP A 27 38.28 -13.13 71.44
N SER A 28 37.27 -12.32 71.12
CA SER A 28 35.86 -12.72 71.07
C SER A 28 35.29 -12.47 69.69
N VAL A 29 34.71 -13.50 69.07
CA VAL A 29 33.96 -13.35 67.82
C VAL A 29 32.48 -13.26 68.16
N SER A 30 31.85 -12.15 67.80
CA SER A 30 30.40 -11.99 67.89
C SER A 30 29.74 -12.68 66.69
N LEU A 31 28.99 -13.74 66.94
CA LEU A 31 28.14 -14.34 65.93
C LEU A 31 26.72 -13.81 66.08
N VAL A 32 26.13 -13.39 64.97
CA VAL A 32 24.70 -13.09 64.87
C VAL A 32 24.03 -14.35 64.35
N LEU A 33 23.24 -15.02 65.20
CA LEU A 33 22.40 -16.12 64.74
C LEU A 33 21.24 -15.52 63.93
N VAL A 34 21.25 -15.76 62.62
CA VAL A 34 20.13 -15.43 61.76
C VAL A 34 19.25 -16.67 61.65
N PRO A 35 18.07 -16.70 62.31
CA PRO A 35 17.18 -17.84 62.22
C PRO A 35 16.67 -18.00 60.78
N ARG A 36 16.54 -19.25 60.32
CA ARG A 36 15.92 -19.52 59.01
C ARG A 36 14.47 -19.03 59.02
N ILE A 37 14.10 -18.33 57.96
CA ILE A 37 12.72 -17.91 57.71
C ILE A 37 11.99 -19.07 57.06
N ALA A 38 10.73 -19.28 57.47
CA ALA A 38 9.80 -20.14 56.76
C ALA A 38 8.53 -19.36 56.49
N ILE A 39 8.10 -19.30 55.23
CA ILE A 39 6.88 -18.62 54.79
C ILE A 39 5.83 -19.66 54.43
N THR A 40 4.60 -19.44 54.87
CA THR A 40 3.42 -20.22 54.48
C THR A 40 2.37 -19.26 53.93
N PHE A 41 1.96 -19.45 52.68
CA PHE A 41 0.90 -18.63 52.09
C PHE A 41 -0.47 -19.08 52.57
N HIS A 42 -1.36 -18.12 52.77
CA HIS A 42 -2.79 -18.40 52.93
C HIS A 42 -3.39 -18.83 51.59
N GLU A 43 -4.56 -19.47 51.63
CA GLU A 43 -5.31 -19.76 50.41
C GLU A 43 -5.67 -18.45 49.67
N MET A 44 -5.64 -18.50 48.34
CA MET A 44 -6.00 -17.36 47.50
C MET A 44 -7.47 -16.98 47.72
N ASP A 45 -7.75 -15.68 47.77
CA ASP A 45 -9.11 -15.18 47.84
C ASP A 45 -9.98 -15.73 46.68
N ALA A 46 -11.18 -16.21 46.99
CA ALA A 46 -12.07 -16.84 46.02
C ALA A 46 -12.51 -15.90 44.89
N SER A 47 -12.57 -14.58 45.15
CA SER A 47 -12.85 -13.57 44.14
C SER A 47 -11.64 -13.42 43.20
N ALA A 48 -10.43 -13.32 43.74
CA ALA A 48 -9.21 -13.24 42.92
C ALA A 48 -9.03 -14.49 42.05
N ALA A 49 -9.24 -15.69 42.62
CA ALA A 49 -9.19 -16.94 41.87
C ALA A 49 -10.25 -17.02 40.75
N ARG A 50 -11.43 -16.43 40.96
CA ARG A 50 -12.49 -16.36 39.95
C ARG A 50 -12.14 -15.39 38.83
N GLU A 51 -11.63 -14.21 39.17
CA GLU A 51 -11.17 -13.21 38.19
C GLU A 51 -10.01 -13.76 37.35
N ILE A 52 -9.04 -14.46 37.94
CA ILE A 52 -7.98 -15.13 37.18
C ILE A 52 -8.54 -16.15 36.17
N LYS A 53 -9.56 -16.91 36.59
CA LYS A 53 -10.18 -17.94 35.75
C LYS A 53 -10.97 -17.38 34.58
N SER A 54 -11.64 -16.25 34.78
CA SER A 54 -12.47 -15.60 33.76
C SER A 54 -12.41 -14.08 33.93
N PRO A 55 -11.32 -13.44 33.49
CA PRO A 55 -11.06 -12.05 33.79
C PRO A 55 -12.14 -11.11 33.26
N GLY A 56 -12.66 -10.27 34.15
CA GLY A 56 -13.47 -9.12 33.75
C GLY A 56 -12.61 -7.96 33.26
N GLU A 57 -11.43 -7.77 33.85
CA GLU A 57 -10.46 -6.70 33.55
C GLU A 57 -9.09 -7.26 33.21
N LEU A 58 -8.28 -6.50 32.48
CA LEU A 58 -6.92 -6.93 32.08
C LEU A 58 -5.94 -6.90 33.26
N LEU A 59 -6.26 -6.11 34.28
CA LEU A 59 -5.47 -5.93 35.48
C LEU A 59 -6.27 -6.52 36.64
N ILE A 60 -5.74 -7.59 37.22
CA ILE A 60 -6.41 -8.35 38.26
C ILE A 60 -5.66 -8.11 39.57
N ASP A 61 -6.35 -7.57 40.57
CA ASP A 61 -5.78 -7.46 41.91
C ASP A 61 -5.67 -8.85 42.54
N VAL A 62 -4.47 -9.20 43.00
CA VAL A 62 -4.17 -10.50 43.58
C VAL A 62 -3.61 -10.29 44.99
N PRO A 63 -4.45 -10.32 46.04
CA PRO A 63 -4.01 -10.19 47.41
C PRO A 63 -3.12 -11.37 47.81
N ILE A 64 -1.84 -11.12 48.10
CA ILE A 64 -0.91 -12.12 48.61
C ILE A 64 -0.80 -11.95 50.12
N ARG A 65 -1.17 -13.01 50.87
CA ARG A 65 -1.15 -13.05 52.33
C ARG A 65 -0.55 -14.35 52.84
N GLY A 66 -0.01 -14.32 54.04
CA GLY A 66 0.53 -15.51 54.67
C GLY A 66 1.05 -15.26 56.08
N GLU A 67 1.79 -16.24 56.56
CA GLU A 67 2.47 -16.22 57.86
C GLU A 67 3.93 -16.61 57.67
N GLY A 68 4.83 -15.90 58.34
CA GLY A 68 6.25 -16.20 58.36
C GLY A 68 6.77 -16.44 59.76
N LYS A 69 7.53 -17.52 59.93
CA LYS A 69 8.31 -17.76 61.15
C LYS A 69 9.63 -16.98 61.08
N ASN A 70 9.98 -16.35 62.19
CA ASN A 70 11.20 -15.56 62.35
C ASN A 70 11.30 -14.32 61.43
N LEU A 71 10.17 -13.83 60.91
CA LEU A 71 10.11 -12.56 60.19
C LEU A 71 10.01 -11.39 61.18
N PRO A 72 10.86 -10.35 61.06
CA PRO A 72 10.72 -9.15 61.87
C PRO A 72 9.46 -8.37 61.47
N PRO A 73 8.70 -7.80 62.42
CA PRO A 73 7.57 -6.93 62.09
C PRO A 73 8.08 -5.63 61.45
N GLY A 74 7.30 -5.09 60.52
CA GLY A 74 7.64 -3.90 59.75
C GLY A 74 7.54 -4.13 58.24
N ASP A 75 8.15 -3.21 57.49
CA ASP A 75 8.20 -3.26 56.03
C ASP A 75 9.50 -3.93 55.59
N LEU A 76 9.39 -4.98 54.80
CA LEU A 76 10.54 -5.74 54.30
C LEU A 76 10.48 -5.81 52.76
N PRO A 77 11.44 -5.21 52.03
CA PRO A 77 11.54 -5.38 50.59
C PRO A 77 11.58 -6.87 50.22
N CYS A 78 11.04 -7.22 49.05
CA CYS A 78 11.03 -8.60 48.59
C CYS A 78 11.06 -8.68 47.06
N ALA A 79 11.61 -9.78 46.53
CA ALA A 79 11.46 -10.13 45.13
C ALA A 79 10.15 -10.93 44.96
N LEU A 80 9.21 -10.36 44.22
CA LEU A 80 7.97 -11.03 43.81
C LEU A 80 8.09 -11.43 42.34
N SER A 81 7.60 -12.61 41.97
CA SER A 81 7.45 -13.00 40.57
C SER A 81 6.18 -13.82 40.33
N TRP A 82 5.47 -13.53 39.25
CA TRP A 82 4.37 -14.38 38.77
C TRP A 82 4.94 -15.61 38.07
N LEU A 83 4.36 -16.77 38.36
CA LEU A 83 4.73 -18.05 37.75
C LEU A 83 3.61 -18.51 36.84
N VAL A 84 3.79 -18.43 35.52
CA VAL A 84 2.75 -18.78 34.53
C VAL A 84 3.15 -20.05 33.81
N THR A 85 2.27 -21.06 33.82
CA THR A 85 2.50 -22.35 33.18
C THR A 85 1.54 -22.57 32.03
N ILE A 86 2.09 -22.73 30.83
CA ILE A 86 1.32 -23.02 29.60
C ILE A 86 1.96 -24.24 28.94
N SER A 87 1.14 -25.24 28.58
CA SER A 87 1.63 -26.49 27.98
C SER A 87 2.76 -27.16 28.78
N GLY A 88 2.70 -27.09 30.12
CA GLY A 88 3.69 -27.69 31.03
C GLY A 88 5.00 -26.92 31.19
N LYS A 89 5.20 -25.79 30.49
CA LYS A 89 6.37 -24.92 30.66
C LYS A 89 6.02 -23.74 31.54
N THR A 90 6.80 -23.51 32.60
CA THR A 90 6.63 -22.39 33.53
C THR A 90 7.59 -21.25 33.20
N ALA A 91 7.05 -20.06 33.00
CA ALA A 91 7.79 -18.81 32.89
C ALA A 91 7.63 -17.98 34.18
N SER A 92 8.67 -17.21 34.52
CA SER A 92 8.70 -16.33 35.69
C SER A 92 8.71 -14.87 35.24
N TYR A 93 7.84 -14.05 35.80
CA TYR A 93 7.72 -12.63 35.49
C TYR A 93 7.96 -11.80 36.76
N PRO A 94 9.10 -11.10 36.88
CA PRO A 94 9.41 -10.32 38.06
C PRO A 94 8.48 -9.12 38.21
N VAL A 95 8.21 -8.74 39.46
CA VAL A 95 7.43 -7.56 39.83
C VAL A 95 8.31 -6.65 40.68
N ASP A 96 8.60 -5.47 40.15
CA ASP A 96 9.46 -4.49 40.81
C ASP A 96 8.75 -3.82 41.99
N GLY A 97 9.52 -3.41 43.00
CA GLY A 97 9.02 -2.59 44.11
C GLY A 97 8.07 -3.29 45.09
N ALA A 98 8.12 -4.63 45.15
CA ALA A 98 7.31 -5.39 46.09
C ALA A 98 7.85 -5.29 47.53
N VAL A 99 6.96 -5.08 48.49
CA VAL A 99 7.24 -4.94 49.92
C VAL A 99 6.29 -5.83 50.72
N MET A 100 6.84 -6.63 51.62
CA MET A 100 6.07 -7.37 52.62
C MET A 100 5.77 -6.47 53.82
N LYS A 101 4.49 -6.31 54.14
CA LYS A 101 3.99 -5.64 55.35
C LYS A 101 3.76 -6.69 56.43
N ILE A 102 4.63 -6.74 57.43
CA ILE A 102 4.66 -7.82 58.42
C ILE A 102 4.13 -7.29 59.76
N ALA A 103 3.03 -7.86 60.23
CA ALA A 103 2.42 -7.54 61.52
C ALA A 103 3.15 -8.21 62.69
N GLN A 104 2.80 -7.80 63.92
CA GLN A 104 3.20 -8.54 65.11
C GLN A 104 2.65 -9.97 65.04
N GLY A 105 3.51 -10.97 65.27
CA GLY A 105 3.16 -12.39 65.15
C GLY A 105 3.49 -13.02 63.78
N GLY A 106 4.07 -12.28 62.84
CA GLY A 106 4.59 -12.83 61.58
C GLY A 106 3.56 -12.98 60.46
N VAL A 107 2.30 -12.58 60.69
CA VAL A 107 1.29 -12.45 59.62
C VAL A 107 1.72 -11.33 58.69
N PHE A 108 1.62 -11.54 57.38
CA PHE A 108 2.00 -10.54 56.39
C PHE A 108 1.02 -10.44 55.23
N HIS A 109 1.08 -9.30 54.54
CA HIS A 109 0.57 -9.13 53.18
C HIS A 109 1.63 -8.45 52.31
N VAL A 110 1.53 -8.62 50.99
CA VAL A 110 2.45 -8.01 50.03
C VAL A 110 1.79 -6.79 49.40
N GLU A 111 2.55 -5.72 49.22
CA GLU A 111 2.17 -4.53 48.48
C GLU A 111 3.21 -4.22 47.39
N VAL A 112 2.78 -3.66 46.28
CA VAL A 112 3.63 -3.10 45.22
C VAL A 112 3.26 -1.64 45.09
N GLU A 113 4.22 -0.74 45.32
CA GLU A 113 3.98 0.72 45.36
C GLU A 113 2.82 1.12 46.30
N GLY A 114 2.68 0.42 47.43
CA GLY A 114 1.63 0.66 48.43
C GLY A 114 0.22 0.18 48.03
N LYS A 115 0.10 -0.65 46.98
CA LYS A 115 -1.16 -1.24 46.51
C LYS A 115 -1.08 -2.75 46.46
N THR A 116 -2.24 -3.41 46.35
CA THR A 116 -2.33 -4.85 46.08
C THR A 116 -1.53 -5.20 44.82
N PRO A 117 -0.74 -6.29 44.81
CA PRO A 117 -0.07 -6.77 43.61
C PRO A 117 -1.06 -7.00 42.46
N VAL A 118 -0.67 -6.59 41.26
CA VAL A 118 -1.52 -6.69 40.07
C VAL A 118 -0.97 -7.76 39.13
N LEU A 119 -1.84 -8.68 38.73
CA LEU A 119 -1.60 -9.63 37.65
C LEU A 119 -2.18 -9.06 36.36
N ASP A 120 -1.30 -8.66 35.44
CA ASP A 120 -1.63 -8.17 34.11
C ASP A 120 -1.76 -9.33 33.10
N VAL A 121 -2.91 -9.48 32.45
CA VAL A 121 -3.23 -10.55 31.48
C VAL A 121 -2.30 -10.50 30.26
N ILE A 122 -1.92 -9.30 29.79
CA ILE A 122 -1.10 -9.08 28.59
C ILE A 122 0.38 -9.20 28.95
N ALA A 123 0.84 -8.43 29.95
CA ALA A 123 2.27 -8.38 30.30
C ALA A 123 2.80 -9.73 30.79
N HIS A 124 1.96 -10.51 31.49
CA HIS A 124 2.30 -11.85 31.96
C HIS A 124 1.84 -12.97 31.02
N ARG A 125 1.40 -12.63 29.80
CA ARG A 125 1.04 -13.56 28.71
C ARG A 125 0.09 -14.69 29.16
N LEU A 126 -1.01 -14.33 29.82
CA LEU A 126 -2.05 -15.30 30.22
C LEU A 126 -2.91 -15.70 29.01
N LEU A 127 -2.31 -16.34 28.02
CA LEU A 127 -2.92 -16.69 26.72
C LEU A 127 -3.28 -18.18 26.67
N GLY A 128 -4.43 -18.51 26.10
CA GLY A 128 -4.94 -19.88 26.03
C GLY A 128 -5.25 -20.45 27.41
N GLU A 129 -5.15 -21.77 27.55
CA GLU A 129 -5.33 -22.48 28.81
C GLU A 129 -4.00 -22.65 29.56
N GLY A 130 -3.98 -22.31 30.85
CA GLY A 130 -2.79 -22.44 31.68
C GLY A 130 -3.06 -22.33 33.18
N LEU A 131 -1.98 -22.30 33.95
CA LEU A 131 -1.97 -22.15 35.41
C LEU A 131 -1.13 -20.94 35.81
N VAL A 132 -1.54 -20.22 36.84
CA VAL A 132 -0.74 -19.15 37.45
C VAL A 132 -0.52 -19.41 38.94
N GLY A 133 0.65 -19.00 39.41
CA GLY A 133 1.08 -18.97 40.81
C GLY A 133 2.04 -17.81 41.01
N PHE A 134 2.78 -17.80 42.11
CA PHE A 134 3.78 -16.77 42.39
C PHE A 134 4.90 -17.28 43.30
N SER A 135 6.03 -16.60 43.26
CA SER A 135 7.16 -16.79 44.19
C SER A 135 7.49 -15.48 44.89
N LEU A 136 7.90 -15.59 46.15
CA LEU A 136 8.23 -14.47 47.01
C LEU A 136 9.54 -14.78 47.75
N THR A 137 10.51 -13.89 47.62
CA THR A 137 11.79 -13.99 48.36
C THR A 137 11.99 -12.69 49.13
N PRO A 138 11.84 -12.69 50.46
CA PRO A 138 12.14 -11.51 51.27
C PRO A 138 13.61 -11.13 51.14
N ASP A 139 13.91 -9.84 51.14
CA ASP A 139 15.27 -9.32 51.24
C ASP A 139 15.76 -9.43 52.69
N PHE A 140 16.05 -10.67 53.09
CA PHE A 140 16.51 -11.01 54.43
C PHE A 140 17.59 -12.09 54.35
N PRO A 141 18.65 -12.04 55.18
CA PRO A 141 19.76 -12.98 55.05
C PRO A 141 19.29 -14.44 55.17
N HIS A 142 19.72 -15.26 54.21
CA HIS A 142 19.38 -16.69 54.10
C HIS A 142 17.88 -16.98 53.92
N ALA A 143 17.08 -16.01 53.50
CA ALA A 143 15.71 -16.27 53.07
C ALA A 143 15.71 -17.10 51.77
N GLU A 144 15.00 -18.23 51.78
CA GLU A 144 14.77 -19.04 50.58
C GLU A 144 13.48 -18.57 49.89
N PRO A 145 13.40 -18.68 48.54
CA PRO A 145 12.16 -18.39 47.82
C PRO A 145 11.02 -19.29 48.31
N ALA A 146 9.90 -18.68 48.68
CA ALA A 146 8.66 -19.38 48.95
C ALA A 146 7.75 -19.27 47.73
N SER A 147 7.14 -20.38 47.29
CA SER A 147 6.25 -20.40 46.13
C SER A 147 4.84 -20.85 46.48
N PHE A 148 3.85 -20.12 45.97
CA PHE A 148 2.52 -20.65 45.73
C PHE A 148 2.53 -21.28 44.33
N PRO A 149 2.54 -22.62 44.21
CA PRO A 149 2.76 -23.27 42.92
C PRO A 149 1.65 -22.93 41.93
N PRO A 150 1.95 -22.91 40.61
CA PRO A 150 0.94 -22.67 39.59
C PRO A 150 -0.22 -23.64 39.71
N SER A 151 -1.37 -23.13 40.17
CA SER A 151 -2.55 -23.94 40.50
C SER A 151 -3.86 -23.25 40.16
N LEU A 152 -3.83 -21.92 39.95
CA LEU A 152 -5.00 -21.15 39.54
C LEU A 152 -5.14 -21.21 38.02
N ARG A 153 -6.24 -21.81 37.53
CA ARG A 153 -6.49 -21.97 36.10
C ARG A 153 -6.93 -20.65 35.46
N PHE A 154 -6.45 -20.38 34.26
CA PHE A 154 -6.99 -19.36 33.35
C PHE A 154 -7.26 -19.97 31.98
N ASN A 155 -8.18 -19.38 31.22
CA ASN A 155 -8.44 -19.75 29.83
C ASN A 155 -8.86 -18.51 29.00
N ASN A 156 -7.88 -17.85 28.38
CA ASN A 156 -8.11 -16.65 27.59
C ASN A 156 -7.74 -16.90 26.13
N THR A 157 -8.72 -17.23 25.29
CA THR A 157 -8.49 -17.46 23.84
C THR A 157 -7.79 -16.26 23.20
N CYS A 158 -6.63 -16.47 22.60
CA CYS A 158 -5.91 -15.48 21.81
C CYS A 158 -5.21 -16.22 20.69
N ALA A 159 -5.78 -16.17 19.49
CA ALA A 159 -5.21 -16.82 18.33
C ALA A 159 -5.42 -15.96 17.08
N ILE A 160 -4.54 -16.14 16.09
CA ILE A 160 -4.71 -15.61 14.74
C ILE A 160 -4.59 -16.79 13.80
N ARG A 161 -5.58 -16.95 12.92
CA ARG A 161 -5.52 -17.91 11.82
C ARG A 161 -5.16 -17.16 10.54
N ALA A 162 -4.05 -17.52 9.94
CA ALA A 162 -3.67 -16.99 8.63
C ALA A 162 -4.12 -17.97 7.54
N LYS A 163 -4.85 -17.47 6.55
CA LYS A 163 -5.18 -18.19 5.33
C LYS A 163 -4.25 -17.68 4.23
N LEU A 164 -3.35 -18.57 3.80
CA LEU A 164 -2.44 -18.33 2.70
C LEU A 164 -3.16 -18.53 1.35
N PRO A 165 -2.70 -17.86 0.27
CA PRO A 165 -3.09 -18.23 -1.09
C PRO A 165 -2.64 -19.66 -1.41
N LYS A 166 -3.18 -20.26 -2.48
CA LYS A 166 -2.72 -21.58 -2.90
C LYS A 166 -1.24 -21.51 -3.33
N PRO A 167 -0.45 -22.58 -3.15
CA PRO A 167 0.98 -22.55 -3.50
C PRO A 167 1.27 -22.10 -4.95
N ASP A 168 0.44 -22.49 -5.91
CA ASP A 168 0.54 -22.11 -7.33
C ASP A 168 0.05 -20.69 -7.64
N GLU A 169 -0.61 -20.04 -6.69
CA GLU A 169 -1.10 -18.67 -6.74
C GLU A 169 -0.35 -17.75 -5.75
N THR A 170 0.72 -18.26 -5.11
CA THR A 170 1.48 -17.52 -4.09
C THR A 170 2.56 -16.70 -4.76
N PHE A 171 2.24 -15.46 -5.07
CA PHE A 171 3.11 -14.50 -5.73
C PHE A 171 3.15 -13.20 -4.95
N LEU A 172 4.06 -12.31 -5.35
CA LEU A 172 4.04 -10.93 -4.89
C LEU A 172 2.67 -10.30 -5.20
N GLY A 173 2.04 -9.67 -4.21
CA GLY A 173 0.70 -9.07 -4.32
C GLY A 173 -0.49 -10.02 -4.16
N SER A 174 -0.26 -11.32 -3.97
CA SER A 174 -1.31 -12.26 -3.59
C SER A 174 -1.82 -11.98 -2.18
N LEU A 175 -3.08 -12.29 -1.89
CA LEU A 175 -3.72 -11.96 -0.61
C LEU A 175 -3.49 -13.04 0.46
N VAL A 176 -3.05 -12.59 1.62
CA VAL A 176 -3.10 -13.33 2.89
C VAL A 176 -4.23 -12.77 3.74
N THR A 177 -5.02 -13.63 4.35
CA THR A 177 -6.13 -13.24 5.22
C THR A 177 -5.86 -13.68 6.66
N PHE A 178 -5.77 -12.73 7.58
CA PHE A 178 -5.64 -12.95 9.02
C PHE A 178 -7.00 -12.86 9.69
N SER A 179 -7.45 -13.97 10.27
CA SER A 179 -8.70 -14.10 11.02
C SER A 179 -8.40 -14.16 12.52
N PRO A 180 -8.61 -13.08 13.28
CA PRO A 180 -8.41 -13.09 14.72
C PRO A 180 -9.48 -13.91 15.45
N ASP A 181 -9.08 -14.69 16.44
CA ASP A 181 -9.93 -15.38 17.39
C ASP A 181 -9.53 -14.96 18.81
N PHE A 182 -10.09 -13.83 19.24
CA PHE A 182 -9.77 -13.20 20.52
C PHE A 182 -10.94 -13.31 21.49
N GLY A 183 -10.67 -13.83 22.68
CA GLY A 183 -11.59 -13.86 23.80
C GLY A 183 -12.03 -12.45 24.21
N ARG A 184 -13.18 -12.36 24.89
CA ARG A 184 -13.81 -11.07 25.25
C ARG A 184 -12.87 -10.13 26.01
N ILE A 185 -12.00 -10.68 26.86
CA ILE A 185 -11.10 -9.88 27.68
C ILE A 185 -10.14 -9.05 26.82
N PHE A 186 -9.64 -9.62 25.72
CA PHE A 186 -8.70 -8.93 24.85
C PHE A 186 -9.32 -7.69 24.22
N LYS A 187 -10.65 -7.60 24.07
CA LYS A 187 -11.31 -6.37 23.56
C LYS A 187 -10.97 -5.12 24.37
N LYS A 188 -10.48 -5.26 25.59
CA LYS A 188 -10.02 -4.15 26.43
C LYS A 188 -8.55 -3.76 26.20
N ALA A 189 -7.81 -4.58 25.46
CA ALA A 189 -6.40 -4.38 25.17
C ALA A 189 -6.24 -3.68 23.82
N GLU A 190 -5.11 -3.01 23.66
CA GLU A 190 -4.65 -2.64 22.33
C GLU A 190 -3.84 -3.81 21.78
N LEU A 191 -4.19 -4.28 20.58
CA LEU A 191 -3.46 -5.34 19.90
C LEU A 191 -2.93 -4.83 18.58
N GLU A 192 -1.78 -5.33 18.16
CA GLU A 192 -1.14 -4.97 16.90
C GLU A 192 -0.57 -6.22 16.24
N LEU A 193 -1.11 -6.59 15.08
CA LEU A 193 -0.52 -7.59 14.20
C LEU A 193 0.53 -6.91 13.34
N ARG A 194 1.74 -7.46 13.31
CA ARG A 194 2.83 -7.06 12.45
C ARG A 194 3.27 -8.23 11.60
N VAL A 195 3.33 -8.07 10.29
CA VAL A 195 4.09 -8.93 9.40
C VAL A 195 5.45 -8.27 9.22
N ILE A 196 6.50 -9.04 9.31
CA ILE A 196 7.89 -8.60 9.20
C ILE A 196 8.57 -9.45 8.15
N GLU A 197 9.45 -8.81 7.38
CA GLU A 197 10.43 -9.50 6.55
C GLU A 197 11.45 -10.16 7.51
N VAL A 198 11.91 -11.36 7.17
CA VAL A 198 12.79 -12.19 8.01
C VAL A 198 13.95 -12.71 7.17
N ASP A 199 15.04 -11.96 7.13
CA ASP A 199 16.28 -12.43 6.52
C ASP A 199 16.82 -13.73 7.16
N ASP A 200 17.16 -14.69 6.31
CA ASP A 200 17.74 -15.99 6.68
C ASP A 200 19.16 -15.77 7.29
N GLY A 201 19.23 -15.75 8.63
CA GLY A 201 20.48 -15.57 9.39
C GLY A 201 20.66 -14.20 10.05
N SER A 202 19.74 -13.25 9.84
CA SER A 202 19.78 -12.00 10.58
C SER A 202 19.20 -12.20 11.99
N THR A 203 19.88 -11.68 13.01
CA THR A 203 19.31 -11.60 14.37
C THR A 203 18.39 -10.39 14.51
N GLU A 204 17.80 -9.88 13.42
CA GLU A 204 17.05 -8.61 13.41
C GLU A 204 15.80 -8.62 14.27
N PHE A 205 15.38 -9.79 14.76
CA PHE A 205 14.46 -9.88 15.88
C PHE A 205 14.95 -9.23 17.19
N SER A 206 16.24 -8.88 17.33
CA SER A 206 16.83 -8.52 18.63
C SER A 206 17.74 -7.29 18.72
N SER A 207 17.75 -6.33 17.78
CA SER A 207 18.65 -5.17 17.95
C SER A 207 18.03 -3.80 17.66
N ILE A 208 17.61 -3.15 18.75
CA ILE A 208 17.59 -1.69 18.94
C ILE A 208 16.79 -0.91 17.86
N GLY A 209 15.48 -1.10 17.87
CA GLY A 209 14.52 -0.31 17.09
C GLY A 209 13.20 -1.06 16.90
N PRO A 210 12.07 -0.37 16.65
CA PRO A 210 10.88 -1.07 16.17
C PRO A 210 11.22 -1.72 14.81
N PRO A 211 11.08 -3.04 14.65
CA PRO A 211 11.35 -3.69 13.37
C PRO A 211 10.48 -3.10 12.27
N ARG A 212 11.02 -2.98 11.06
CA ARG A 212 10.26 -2.53 9.90
C ARG A 212 9.18 -3.57 9.59
N SER A 213 7.93 -3.23 9.83
CA SER A 213 6.82 -4.12 9.52
C SER A 213 6.43 -3.99 8.06
N ALA A 214 6.41 -5.10 7.34
CA ALA A 214 5.81 -5.22 6.02
C ALA A 214 4.32 -4.91 6.05
N PHE A 215 3.61 -5.26 7.11
CA PHE A 215 2.21 -4.90 7.30
C PHE A 215 1.93 -4.73 8.77
N ALA A 216 1.13 -3.72 9.13
CA ALA A 216 0.71 -3.50 10.50
C ALA A 216 -0.79 -3.24 10.58
N HIS A 217 -1.46 -3.92 11.49
CA HIS A 217 -2.86 -3.66 11.80
C HIS A 217 -3.09 -3.57 13.30
N ARG A 218 -3.70 -2.46 13.74
CA ARG A 218 -4.01 -2.22 15.15
C ARG A 218 -5.50 -2.37 15.43
N TRP A 219 -5.81 -3.23 16.40
CA TRP A 219 -7.11 -3.30 17.04
C TRP A 219 -7.11 -2.42 18.29
N ALA A 220 -7.83 -1.31 18.24
CA ALA A 220 -8.00 -0.41 19.38
C ALA A 220 -8.86 -1.07 20.48
N ALA A 221 -8.54 -0.75 21.73
CA ALA A 221 -9.34 -1.14 22.89
C ALA A 221 -10.77 -0.61 22.77
N GLY A 222 -11.76 -1.42 23.16
CA GLY A 222 -13.18 -1.10 23.12
C GLY A 222 -13.84 -1.22 21.74
N SER A 223 -13.06 -1.43 20.68
CA SER A 223 -13.60 -1.60 19.33
C SER A 223 -14.24 -2.98 19.14
N TRP A 224 -15.31 -3.04 18.34
CA TRP A 224 -15.85 -4.31 17.88
C TRP A 224 -14.94 -4.85 16.79
N TRP A 225 -14.08 -5.80 17.16
CA TRP A 225 -13.20 -6.48 16.24
C TRP A 225 -13.99 -7.51 15.44
N SER A 226 -14.69 -7.05 14.42
CA SER A 226 -15.29 -7.92 13.41
C SER A 226 -14.57 -7.73 12.10
N GLY A 227 -14.19 -8.86 11.51
CA GLY A 227 -13.67 -8.92 10.15
C GLY A 227 -12.23 -9.36 10.10
N ASP A 228 -11.96 -10.14 9.07
CA ASP A 228 -10.62 -10.52 8.69
C ASP A 228 -9.77 -9.30 8.30
N ARG A 229 -8.46 -9.49 8.28
CA ARG A 229 -7.51 -8.51 7.79
C ARG A 229 -6.74 -9.08 6.62
N GLU A 230 -6.74 -8.33 5.55
CA GLU A 230 -6.09 -8.73 4.31
C GLU A 230 -4.77 -7.98 4.17
N TRP A 231 -3.78 -8.69 3.68
CA TRP A 231 -2.47 -8.17 3.35
C TRP A 231 -2.09 -8.67 1.95
N ALA A 232 -1.64 -7.77 1.08
CA ALA A 232 -1.05 -8.16 -0.19
C ALA A 232 0.45 -8.41 0.01
N ILE A 233 0.92 -9.62 -0.28
CA ILE A 233 2.28 -10.05 0.03
C ILE A 233 3.30 -9.09 -0.61
N GLY A 234 4.22 -8.56 0.20
CA GLY A 234 5.24 -7.59 -0.21
C GLY A 234 4.80 -6.13 -0.25
N PHE A 235 3.57 -5.81 0.18
CA PHE A 235 3.05 -4.43 0.27
C PHE A 235 2.71 -4.04 1.71
N THR A 236 2.55 -2.74 1.96
CA THR A 236 2.20 -2.21 3.29
C THR A 236 0.77 -2.48 3.72
N ASP A 237 -0.11 -2.80 2.76
CA ASP A 237 -1.53 -3.09 2.96
C ASP A 237 -2.08 -4.02 1.84
N ASN A 238 -3.40 -4.04 1.60
CA ASN A 238 -4.03 -4.84 0.55
C ASN A 238 -4.30 -4.08 -0.77
N SER A 239 -3.95 -2.78 -0.84
CA SER A 239 -4.16 -1.91 -2.00
C SER A 239 -3.12 -2.12 -3.10
N CYS A 240 -1.95 -2.66 -2.74
CA CYS A 240 -0.77 -2.78 -3.60
C CYS A 240 -0.18 -1.43 -4.06
N GLU A 241 -0.47 -0.33 -3.36
CA GLU A 241 0.03 1.01 -3.72
C GLU A 241 1.46 1.28 -3.22
N GLN A 242 1.84 0.70 -2.08
CA GLN A 242 3.14 0.92 -1.46
C GLN A 242 3.80 -0.42 -1.09
N PHE A 243 5.01 -0.60 -1.58
CA PHE A 243 5.85 -1.78 -1.35
C PHE A 243 6.49 -1.72 0.04
N VAL A 244 6.73 -2.88 0.65
CA VAL A 244 7.54 -2.92 1.88
C VAL A 244 9.00 -2.63 1.54
N ASP A 245 9.67 -1.83 2.38
CA ASP A 245 11.13 -1.74 2.37
C ASP A 245 11.73 -3.03 2.93
N VAL A 246 12.17 -3.92 2.04
CA VAL A 246 12.74 -5.25 2.32
C VAL A 246 14.25 -5.21 2.64
N GLY A 247 14.81 -4.03 2.93
CA GLY A 247 16.25 -3.91 3.24
C GLY A 247 17.16 -3.99 2.01
N GLU A 248 18.47 -3.87 2.24
CA GLU A 248 19.50 -3.88 1.20
C GLU A 248 19.91 -5.33 0.88
N GLU A 249 19.75 -5.71 -0.39
CA GLU A 249 20.33 -6.92 -1.03
C GLU A 249 20.02 -8.28 -0.38
N GLU A 250 18.75 -8.65 -0.23
CA GLU A 250 18.41 -10.07 -0.05
C GLU A 250 18.79 -10.89 -1.30
N SER A 251 19.75 -11.81 -1.18
CA SER A 251 19.96 -12.81 -2.22
C SER A 251 18.92 -13.94 -2.07
N GLY A 252 17.90 -13.98 -2.93
CA GLY A 252 16.99 -15.12 -3.01
C GLY A 252 15.50 -14.79 -2.95
N SER A 253 14.79 -15.43 -2.03
CA SER A 253 13.33 -15.36 -1.86
C SER A 253 12.97 -14.46 -0.70
N TYR A 254 11.86 -13.72 -0.79
CA TYR A 254 11.33 -13.02 0.38
C TYR A 254 10.82 -14.00 1.43
N GLU A 255 11.18 -13.75 2.68
CA GLU A 255 10.75 -14.53 3.83
C GLU A 255 9.99 -13.63 4.79
N PHE A 256 8.84 -14.11 5.27
CA PHE A 256 7.97 -13.34 6.14
C PHE A 256 7.61 -14.13 7.37
N GLY A 257 7.67 -13.45 8.50
CA GLY A 257 7.10 -13.85 9.78
C GLY A 257 5.97 -12.91 10.20
N TRP A 258 5.20 -13.31 11.21
CA TRP A 258 4.25 -12.40 11.84
C TRP A 258 4.31 -12.47 13.37
N GLN A 259 3.95 -11.36 14.00
CA GLN A 259 3.93 -11.15 15.43
C GLN A 259 2.61 -10.49 15.84
N LEU A 260 2.05 -10.91 16.96
CA LEU A 260 0.96 -10.21 17.64
C LEU A 260 1.51 -9.57 18.91
N TRP A 261 1.46 -8.25 18.97
CA TRP A 261 1.80 -7.45 20.13
C TRP A 261 0.53 -7.00 20.85
N GLY A 262 0.62 -6.77 22.15
CA GLY A 262 -0.47 -6.16 22.90
C GLY A 262 -0.01 -5.31 24.07
N SER A 263 -0.88 -4.39 24.48
CA SER A 263 -0.74 -3.61 25.71
C SER A 263 -2.05 -3.57 26.49
N SER A 264 -1.95 -3.67 27.82
CA SER A 264 -3.10 -3.57 28.72
C SER A 264 -3.67 -2.16 28.87
N ARG A 265 -2.94 -1.14 28.39
CA ARG A 265 -3.37 0.27 28.44
C ARG A 265 -2.95 0.99 27.16
N ALA A 266 -3.71 2.01 26.78
CA ALA A 266 -3.37 2.83 25.62
C ALA A 266 -2.00 3.49 25.78
N GLY A 267 -1.09 3.21 24.83
CA GLY A 267 0.29 3.73 24.87
C GLY A 267 1.18 3.11 25.95
N GLY A 268 0.74 2.05 26.63
CA GLY A 268 1.55 1.29 27.58
C GLY A 268 2.62 0.42 26.90
N PRO A 269 3.49 -0.23 27.70
CA PRO A 269 4.49 -1.15 27.20
C PRO A 269 3.86 -2.28 26.37
N GLN A 270 4.41 -2.51 25.18
CA GLN A 270 3.96 -3.58 24.30
C GLN A 270 4.61 -4.91 24.71
N THR A 271 3.82 -5.97 24.74
CA THR A 271 4.26 -7.35 25.01
C THR A 271 4.01 -8.21 23.78
N LEU A 272 5.02 -8.94 23.33
CA LEU A 272 4.86 -9.95 22.29
C LEU A 272 4.02 -11.11 22.83
N LEU A 273 2.87 -11.35 22.21
CA LEU A 273 1.88 -12.34 22.63
C LEU A 273 2.01 -13.64 21.82
N LEU A 274 2.02 -13.53 20.50
CA LEU A 274 2.13 -14.65 19.57
C LEU A 274 3.16 -14.32 18.49
N GLU A 275 3.83 -15.34 17.97
CA GLU A 275 4.69 -15.20 16.80
C GLU A 275 4.70 -16.46 15.95
N GLN A 276 4.95 -16.29 14.65
CA GLN A 276 5.28 -17.35 13.71
C GLN A 276 6.37 -16.82 12.77
N ARG A 277 7.60 -17.31 12.91
CA ARG A 277 8.77 -16.83 12.15
C ARG A 277 8.77 -17.36 10.72
N ASP A 278 8.66 -18.67 10.56
CA ASP A 278 8.66 -19.33 9.25
C ASP A 278 7.22 -19.37 8.68
N PHE A 279 6.66 -18.19 8.40
CA PHE A 279 5.26 -18.09 8.00
C PHE A 279 5.06 -18.21 6.48
N LEU A 280 5.80 -17.45 5.69
CA LEU A 280 5.63 -17.41 4.24
C LEU A 280 6.97 -17.15 3.55
N ARG A 281 7.27 -17.95 2.53
CA ARG A 281 8.44 -17.77 1.66
C ARG A 281 7.98 -17.69 0.22
N ILE A 282 8.37 -16.63 -0.51
CA ILE A 282 8.03 -16.45 -1.93
C ILE A 282 9.26 -16.09 -2.75
N PRO A 283 9.40 -16.62 -3.99
CA PRO A 283 10.49 -16.19 -4.86
C PRO A 283 10.33 -14.70 -5.21
N LYS A 284 11.46 -14.00 -5.40
CA LYS A 284 11.43 -12.65 -5.98
C LYS A 284 10.78 -12.69 -7.37
N PRO A 285 9.99 -11.66 -7.73
CA PRO A 285 9.51 -11.52 -9.09
C PRO A 285 10.68 -11.47 -10.07
N LYS A 286 10.53 -12.09 -11.24
CA LYS A 286 11.61 -12.26 -12.20
C LYS A 286 11.43 -11.36 -13.41
N LEU A 287 12.44 -10.57 -13.75
CA LEU A 287 12.49 -9.86 -15.03
C LEU A 287 12.92 -10.82 -16.13
N GLU A 288 11.97 -11.25 -16.95
CA GLU A 288 12.21 -12.20 -18.05
C GLU A 288 12.66 -11.50 -19.32
N ASP A 289 12.07 -10.34 -19.61
CA ASP A 289 12.35 -9.56 -20.81
C ASP A 289 12.29 -8.06 -20.51
N PHE A 290 13.20 -7.29 -21.11
CA PHE A 290 13.19 -5.83 -21.05
C PHE A 290 13.97 -5.23 -22.21
N LYS A 291 13.27 -4.60 -23.14
CA LYS A 291 13.81 -4.14 -24.42
C LYS A 291 13.28 -2.77 -24.77
N VAL A 292 14.15 -1.95 -25.34
CA VAL A 292 13.78 -0.69 -25.96
C VAL A 292 14.03 -0.80 -27.47
N ASP A 293 13.14 -0.28 -28.30
CA ASP A 293 13.25 -0.32 -29.77
C ASP A 293 13.08 1.11 -30.32
N TYR A 294 13.87 1.50 -31.33
CA TYR A 294 13.74 2.81 -31.97
C TYR A 294 12.94 2.72 -33.29
N ASP A 295 11.81 3.42 -33.36
CA ASP A 295 11.00 3.51 -34.58
C ASP A 295 11.30 4.79 -35.37
N ARG A 296 12.02 4.62 -36.49
CA ARG A 296 12.33 5.71 -37.43
C ARG A 296 11.12 6.21 -38.23
N THR A 297 10.05 5.44 -38.30
CA THR A 297 8.87 5.78 -39.13
C THR A 297 7.92 6.74 -38.44
N TRP A 298 8.05 6.89 -37.12
CA TRP A 298 7.18 7.71 -36.28
C TRP A 298 7.97 8.80 -35.56
N GLU A 299 8.44 9.82 -36.28
CA GLU A 299 9.11 11.01 -35.68
C GLU A 299 10.28 10.73 -34.70
N GLY A 300 10.81 9.50 -34.69
CA GLY A 300 11.83 9.07 -33.74
C GLY A 300 11.33 8.72 -32.34
N THR A 301 10.20 8.01 -32.22
CA THR A 301 9.74 7.44 -30.93
C THR A 301 10.53 6.21 -30.52
N TRP A 302 10.71 6.07 -29.21
CA TRP A 302 11.20 4.84 -28.59
C TRP A 302 10.01 4.01 -28.11
N GLU A 303 9.97 2.73 -28.44
CA GLU A 303 9.05 1.75 -27.85
C GLU A 303 9.77 0.99 -26.75
N VAL A 304 9.08 0.67 -25.67
CA VAL A 304 9.60 -0.18 -24.61
C VAL A 304 8.66 -1.34 -24.36
N SER A 305 9.22 -2.52 -24.13
CA SER A 305 8.46 -3.73 -23.80
C SER A 305 9.24 -4.63 -22.87
N GLY A 306 8.52 -5.45 -22.11
CA GLY A 306 9.14 -6.42 -21.23
C GLY A 306 8.13 -7.29 -20.51
N ARG A 307 8.63 -8.12 -19.59
CA ARG A 307 7.83 -9.04 -18.81
C ARG A 307 8.44 -9.29 -17.43
N ILE A 308 7.62 -9.14 -16.40
CA ILE A 308 7.96 -9.48 -15.01
C ILE A 308 7.02 -10.61 -14.55
N SER A 309 7.55 -11.79 -14.29
CA SER A 309 6.79 -12.91 -13.72
C SER A 309 6.88 -12.93 -12.19
N GLY A 310 6.05 -13.74 -11.52
CA GLY A 310 6.02 -13.80 -10.05
C GLY A 310 5.24 -12.66 -9.38
N VAL A 311 4.38 -11.96 -10.12
CA VAL A 311 3.47 -10.92 -9.63
C VAL A 311 2.02 -11.36 -9.84
N ALA A 312 1.19 -11.21 -8.82
CA ALA A 312 -0.23 -11.52 -8.90
C ALA A 312 -0.95 -10.51 -9.82
N PRO A 313 -1.88 -10.93 -10.71
CA PRO A 313 -2.61 -10.02 -11.59
C PRO A 313 -3.35 -8.89 -10.86
N ARG A 314 -3.85 -9.18 -9.65
CA ARG A 314 -4.55 -8.21 -8.80
C ARG A 314 -3.68 -7.07 -8.29
N ALA A 315 -2.35 -7.23 -8.30
CA ALA A 315 -1.45 -6.21 -7.80
C ALA A 315 -1.51 -4.96 -8.67
N HIS A 316 -1.94 -5.09 -9.94
CA HIS A 316 -1.98 -4.01 -10.92
C HIS A 316 -0.71 -3.16 -10.88
N LEU A 317 0.42 -3.85 -10.73
CA LEU A 317 1.69 -3.25 -10.39
C LEU A 317 2.10 -2.24 -11.45
N MET A 318 2.40 -1.02 -11.01
CA MET A 318 2.83 0.06 -11.87
C MET A 318 4.36 0.13 -11.86
N ILE A 319 4.95 0.27 -13.04
CA ILE A 319 6.37 0.54 -13.23
C ILE A 319 6.55 1.87 -13.93
N ASP A 320 7.59 2.58 -13.58
CA ASP A 320 8.04 3.77 -14.28
C ASP A 320 9.24 3.40 -15.15
N VAL A 321 9.17 3.75 -16.43
CA VAL A 321 10.22 3.47 -17.42
C VAL A 321 10.73 4.79 -17.96
N SER A 322 12.05 4.98 -17.93
CA SER A 322 12.71 6.20 -18.41
C SER A 322 13.79 5.87 -19.44
N LEU A 323 13.93 6.72 -20.46
CA LEU A 323 14.99 6.59 -21.45
C LEU A 323 16.29 7.21 -20.91
N VAL A 324 17.41 6.54 -21.13
CA VAL A 324 18.76 7.00 -20.73
C VAL A 324 19.69 6.91 -21.94
N GLU A 325 20.43 7.99 -22.18
CA GLU A 325 21.48 8.03 -23.20
C GLU A 325 22.83 7.69 -22.56
N PRO A 326 23.63 6.78 -23.14
CA PRO A 326 24.88 6.29 -22.55
C PRO A 326 26.00 7.35 -22.47
N GLU A 327 25.88 8.50 -23.16
CA GLU A 327 26.91 9.54 -23.22
C GLU A 327 26.37 10.94 -22.89
N ALA A 328 26.03 11.20 -21.64
CA ALA A 328 26.09 12.56 -21.13
C ALA A 328 27.56 12.86 -20.79
N SER A 329 28.29 13.50 -21.71
CA SER A 329 29.70 13.87 -21.54
C SER A 329 29.96 14.44 -20.15
N ALA A 330 30.99 13.94 -19.45
CA ALA A 330 31.35 14.35 -18.08
C ALA A 330 31.35 15.88 -17.95
N GLY A 331 30.36 16.42 -17.21
CA GLY A 331 30.15 17.86 -17.02
C GLY A 331 28.88 18.45 -17.63
N SER A 332 28.12 17.71 -18.44
CA SER A 332 26.77 18.13 -18.84
C SER A 332 25.77 17.99 -17.69
N VAL A 333 24.86 18.96 -17.53
CA VAL A 333 23.72 18.83 -16.62
C VAL A 333 22.99 17.53 -16.97
N PRO A 334 22.76 16.61 -16.01
CA PRO A 334 22.05 15.36 -16.28
C PRO A 334 20.71 15.69 -16.95
N PRO A 335 20.36 15.00 -18.05
CA PRO A 335 19.06 15.21 -18.68
C PRO A 335 17.95 14.99 -17.65
N ASP A 336 16.93 15.87 -17.64
CA ASP A 336 15.75 15.69 -16.79
C ASP A 336 14.97 14.46 -17.27
N TYR A 337 15.31 13.31 -16.71
CA TYR A 337 14.78 12.00 -17.06
C TYR A 337 13.26 11.90 -16.81
N ARG A 338 12.69 12.77 -15.97
CA ARG A 338 11.24 12.89 -15.76
C ARG A 338 10.51 13.30 -17.04
N ALA A 339 11.18 14.00 -17.96
CA ALA A 339 10.59 14.40 -19.24
C ALA A 339 10.37 13.23 -20.22
N THR A 340 10.99 12.07 -19.97
CA THR A 340 10.86 10.86 -20.80
C THR A 340 10.24 9.68 -20.07
N GLN A 341 9.81 9.89 -18.82
CA GLN A 341 9.25 8.84 -18.00
C GLN A 341 7.82 8.50 -18.45
N VAL A 342 7.56 7.21 -18.64
CA VAL A 342 6.21 6.67 -18.84
C VAL A 342 5.87 5.70 -17.73
N ARG A 343 4.64 5.78 -17.24
CA ARG A 343 4.13 4.87 -16.22
C ARG A 343 3.31 3.76 -16.88
N LEU A 344 3.74 2.52 -16.71
CA LEU A 344 3.13 1.34 -17.33
C LEU A 344 2.55 0.42 -16.25
N GLY A 345 1.37 -0.13 -16.50
CA GLY A 345 0.81 -1.20 -15.69
C GLY A 345 1.20 -2.56 -16.25
N LEU A 346 1.51 -3.52 -15.39
CA LEU A 346 1.66 -4.92 -15.79
C LEU A 346 0.30 -5.50 -16.20
N ALA A 347 0.27 -6.22 -17.32
CA ALA A 347 -0.86 -7.07 -17.70
C ALA A 347 -0.92 -8.32 -16.80
N ASP A 348 -2.01 -9.08 -16.89
CA ASP A 348 -2.23 -10.28 -16.07
C ASP A 348 -1.14 -11.36 -16.25
N ASP A 349 -0.43 -11.36 -17.37
CA ASP A 349 0.68 -12.28 -17.66
C ASP A 349 2.06 -11.71 -17.32
N GLY A 350 2.10 -10.54 -16.66
CA GLY A 350 3.30 -9.81 -16.29
C GLY A 350 3.91 -8.96 -17.41
N SER A 351 3.31 -8.93 -18.60
CA SER A 351 3.83 -8.15 -19.73
C SER A 351 3.56 -6.66 -19.58
N PHE A 352 4.46 -5.83 -20.09
CA PHE A 352 4.29 -4.39 -20.20
C PHE A 352 4.79 -3.88 -21.56
N GLU A 353 4.12 -2.86 -22.08
CA GLU A 353 4.48 -2.19 -23.34
C GLU A 353 4.13 -0.70 -23.23
N GLY A 354 4.99 0.17 -23.75
CA GLY A 354 4.83 1.61 -23.69
C GLY A 354 5.60 2.35 -24.78
N HIS A 355 5.33 3.64 -24.92
CA HIS A 355 6.08 4.54 -25.79
C HIS A 355 6.79 5.60 -24.95
N LEU A 356 8.07 5.81 -25.19
CA LEU A 356 8.94 6.77 -24.51
C LEU A 356 9.13 7.99 -25.43
N GLY A 357 8.39 9.06 -25.09
CA GLY A 357 8.53 10.42 -25.66
C GLY A 357 7.72 10.75 -26.91
N GLU A 358 7.26 12.01 -27.01
CA GLU A 358 7.29 12.80 -28.25
C GLU A 358 8.51 13.72 -28.11
N ARG A 359 9.69 13.31 -28.57
CA ARG A 359 10.84 14.24 -28.66
C ARG A 359 10.73 15.04 -29.97
N HIS A 360 9.75 15.93 -30.05
CA HIS A 360 9.94 17.09 -30.92
C HIS A 360 11.08 17.92 -30.34
N TRP A 361 12.25 17.78 -30.97
CA TRP A 361 13.21 18.81 -31.33
C TRP A 361 13.46 19.97 -30.35
N PRO A 362 14.72 20.36 -30.07
CA PRO A 362 15.02 21.60 -29.35
C PRO A 362 14.68 22.80 -30.26
N TRP A 363 13.41 23.20 -30.34
CA TRP A 363 12.98 24.47 -30.91
C TRP A 363 12.00 25.15 -29.96
N SER A 364 12.56 26.04 -29.16
CA SER A 364 11.92 27.28 -28.75
C SER A 364 11.58 28.13 -29.97
N ALA A 365 10.67 27.68 -30.83
CA ALA A 365 10.08 28.53 -31.85
C ALA A 365 8.97 29.32 -31.17
N ASN A 366 9.32 30.53 -30.72
CA ASN A 366 8.36 31.58 -30.46
C ASN A 366 7.42 31.68 -31.68
N PRO A 367 6.10 31.47 -31.56
CA PRO A 367 5.17 31.42 -32.69
C PRO A 367 5.04 32.76 -33.44
N LEU A 368 5.76 33.79 -33.02
CA LEU A 368 5.84 35.11 -33.65
C LEU A 368 7.21 35.41 -34.27
N ALA A 369 8.19 34.50 -34.20
CA ALA A 369 9.47 34.71 -34.86
C ALA A 369 9.35 34.47 -36.38
N PRO A 370 9.90 35.37 -37.23
CA PRO A 370 9.90 35.17 -38.67
C PRO A 370 10.64 33.88 -39.04
N ALA A 371 10.09 33.14 -40.00
CA ALA A 371 10.63 31.86 -40.46
C ALA A 371 12.09 32.01 -40.90
N GLU A 372 13.02 31.46 -40.12
CA GLU A 372 14.39 31.30 -40.57
C GLU A 372 14.49 30.17 -41.61
N PRO A 373 15.40 30.28 -42.58
CA PRO A 373 15.56 29.30 -43.65
C PRO A 373 15.93 27.93 -43.07
N SER A 374 15.23 26.91 -43.56
CA SER A 374 15.37 25.50 -43.19
C SER A 374 16.85 25.08 -43.10
N VAL A 375 17.36 24.95 -41.87
CA VAL A 375 18.65 24.32 -41.63
C VAL A 375 18.50 22.86 -42.05
N ILE A 376 19.24 22.45 -43.08
CA ILE A 376 19.37 21.06 -43.49
C ILE A 376 19.92 20.29 -42.30
N LEU A 377 19.09 19.45 -41.69
CA LEU A 377 19.51 18.61 -40.59
C LEU A 377 20.62 17.67 -41.07
N PRO A 378 21.72 17.51 -40.30
CA PRO A 378 22.71 16.50 -40.63
C PRO A 378 22.03 15.14 -40.68
N ALA A 379 22.39 14.33 -41.69
CA ALA A 379 21.88 12.99 -41.83
C ALA A 379 22.15 12.20 -40.54
N LEU A 380 21.09 11.66 -39.91
CA LEU A 380 21.21 10.76 -38.76
C LEU A 380 22.21 9.64 -39.11
N PRO A 381 23.11 9.27 -38.18
CA PRO A 381 24.05 8.19 -38.41
C PRO A 381 23.29 6.91 -38.80
N PRO A 382 23.81 6.11 -39.75
CA PRO A 382 23.11 4.95 -40.27
C PRO A 382 22.76 3.91 -39.20
N SER A 383 23.51 3.88 -38.07
CA SER A 383 23.27 3.02 -36.91
C SER A 383 22.07 3.43 -36.04
N GLY A 384 21.54 4.65 -36.18
CA GLY A 384 20.51 5.19 -35.28
C GLY A 384 21.10 5.63 -33.94
N PRO A 385 20.31 6.34 -33.11
CA PRO A 385 20.72 6.66 -31.74
C PRO A 385 20.80 5.38 -30.90
N SER A 386 21.84 5.21 -30.10
CA SER A 386 21.91 4.19 -29.04
C SER A 386 21.30 4.74 -27.76
N ALA A 387 20.26 4.10 -27.24
CA ALA A 387 19.69 4.44 -25.93
C ALA A 387 19.27 3.16 -25.20
N PHE A 388 19.19 3.28 -23.88
CA PHE A 388 18.70 2.25 -22.98
C PHE A 388 17.45 2.76 -22.27
N ALA A 389 16.63 1.86 -21.75
CA ALA A 389 15.59 2.19 -20.79
C ALA A 389 15.98 1.69 -19.39
N ILE A 390 15.56 2.40 -18.35
CA ILE A 390 15.69 1.98 -16.95
C ILE A 390 14.30 1.80 -16.32
N LEU A 391 14.20 0.92 -15.32
CA LEU A 391 12.98 0.63 -14.57
C LEU A 391 13.03 1.19 -13.14
N SER A 392 11.94 1.77 -12.67
CA SER A 392 11.68 2.14 -11.26
C SER A 392 10.30 1.67 -10.79
N PHE A 393 10.17 1.37 -9.50
CA PHE A 393 8.89 1.07 -8.86
C PHE A 393 8.39 2.27 -8.07
N PRO A 394 7.30 2.94 -8.49
CA PRO A 394 6.66 3.99 -7.70
C PRO A 394 6.21 3.50 -6.32
N ALA A 395 5.77 2.24 -6.24
CA ALA A 395 5.34 1.62 -4.99
C ALA A 395 6.51 1.42 -4.02
N ALA A 396 7.74 1.19 -4.52
CA ALA A 396 8.95 1.01 -3.71
C ALA A 396 9.60 2.35 -3.34
N ALA A 397 8.82 3.44 -3.27
CA ALA A 397 9.36 4.75 -2.97
C ALA A 397 9.81 4.85 -1.51
N ARG A 398 11.10 5.14 -1.31
CA ARG A 398 11.67 5.48 0.00
C ARG A 398 11.64 7.00 0.17
N ASP A 399 11.14 7.47 1.30
CA ASP A 399 10.97 8.91 1.59
C ASP A 399 10.17 9.68 0.51
N GLY A 400 9.24 8.99 -0.16
CA GLY A 400 8.41 9.54 -1.23
C GLY A 400 9.12 9.74 -2.57
N GLN A 401 10.33 9.21 -2.75
CA GLN A 401 11.07 9.21 -4.03
C GLN A 401 11.09 7.80 -4.64
N PRO A 402 10.84 7.65 -5.96
CA PRO A 402 10.96 6.35 -6.64
C PRO A 402 12.34 5.74 -6.43
N GLY A 403 12.39 4.45 -6.10
CA GLY A 403 13.62 3.68 -5.88
C GLY A 403 14.00 2.78 -7.07
N PRO A 404 15.27 2.37 -7.16
CA PRO A 404 15.76 1.39 -8.12
C PRO A 404 15.15 0.00 -7.86
N MET A 405 14.95 -0.77 -8.94
CA MET A 405 14.23 -2.05 -8.88
C MET A 405 15.10 -3.27 -8.59
N ALA A 406 16.43 -3.14 -8.60
CA ALA A 406 17.35 -4.28 -8.50
C ALA A 406 17.14 -5.09 -7.22
N ALA A 407 16.97 -4.45 -6.06
CA ALA A 407 16.74 -5.15 -4.79
C ALA A 407 15.44 -5.98 -4.79
N TYR A 408 14.48 -5.62 -5.63
CA TYR A 408 13.13 -6.18 -5.61
C TYR A 408 12.86 -7.26 -6.65
N LEU A 409 13.80 -7.49 -7.57
CA LEU A 409 13.65 -8.40 -8.71
C LEU A 409 14.80 -9.40 -8.79
N ASP A 410 14.48 -10.61 -9.23
CA ASP A 410 15.46 -11.54 -9.78
C ASP A 410 15.64 -11.23 -11.27
N PHE A 411 16.87 -11.11 -11.75
CA PHE A 411 17.17 -10.85 -13.16
C PHE A 411 18.52 -11.43 -13.55
N ASP A 412 18.68 -11.72 -14.85
CA ASP A 412 19.95 -12.23 -15.39
C ASP A 412 20.88 -11.04 -15.68
N GLU A 413 21.88 -10.84 -14.82
CA GLU A 413 22.89 -9.78 -14.98
C GLU A 413 23.69 -9.87 -16.29
N GLY A 414 23.80 -11.07 -16.87
CA GLY A 414 24.43 -11.27 -18.18
C GLY A 414 23.54 -10.80 -19.34
N LYS A 415 22.22 -10.72 -19.11
CA LYS A 415 21.23 -10.25 -20.09
C LYS A 415 20.87 -8.77 -19.89
N PHE A 416 20.74 -8.33 -18.64
CA PHE A 416 20.38 -6.96 -18.27
C PHE A 416 21.53 -6.35 -17.48
N SER A 417 22.19 -5.35 -18.05
CA SER A 417 23.32 -4.70 -17.39
C SER A 417 22.83 -3.83 -16.22
N ALA A 418 23.51 -3.91 -15.08
CA ALA A 418 23.37 -2.92 -14.03
C ALA A 418 24.02 -1.59 -14.50
N PHE A 419 23.27 -0.50 -14.48
CA PHE A 419 23.79 0.83 -14.79
C PHE A 419 24.05 1.63 -13.51
N LYS A 420 25.33 1.89 -13.23
CA LYS A 420 25.79 2.74 -12.13
C LYS A 420 25.82 4.20 -12.57
N GLY A 421 24.67 4.86 -12.50
CA GLY A 421 24.55 6.30 -12.71
C GLY A 421 24.51 7.06 -11.38
N GLN A 422 25.66 7.52 -10.86
CA GLN A 422 25.76 8.30 -9.61
C GLN A 422 24.89 9.59 -9.58
N VAL A 423 24.37 10.02 -10.73
CA VAL A 423 23.58 11.25 -10.89
C VAL A 423 22.06 10.98 -11.02
N LEU A 424 21.64 9.71 -11.10
CA LEU A 424 20.24 9.32 -11.37
C LEU A 424 19.47 8.90 -10.12
N SER A 425 20.14 8.74 -8.98
CA SER A 425 19.57 8.15 -7.77
C SER A 425 19.80 9.04 -6.55
N TRP A 426 18.85 9.02 -5.61
CA TRP A 426 19.05 9.55 -4.26
C TRP A 426 20.00 8.67 -3.43
N ASP A 427 20.15 7.41 -3.85
CA ASP A 427 21.16 6.46 -3.38
C ASP A 427 22.21 6.23 -4.49
N PRO A 428 23.39 6.88 -4.41
CA PRO A 428 24.43 6.78 -5.44
C PRO A 428 25.01 5.38 -5.60
N ASP A 429 24.76 4.47 -4.66
CA ASP A 429 25.30 3.11 -4.65
C ASP A 429 24.33 2.07 -5.25
N SER A 430 23.06 2.42 -5.44
CA SER A 430 22.05 1.52 -5.99
C SER A 430 22.17 1.28 -7.50
N ASP A 431 22.01 0.02 -7.90
CA ASP A 431 22.05 -0.42 -9.30
C ASP A 431 20.69 -0.29 -10.01
N TRP A 432 20.70 0.34 -11.19
CA TRP A 432 19.54 0.39 -12.09
C TRP A 432 19.57 -0.79 -13.07
N ILE A 433 18.42 -1.41 -13.30
CA ILE A 433 18.30 -2.45 -14.34
C ILE A 433 18.11 -1.77 -15.69
N CYS A 434 19.03 -2.00 -16.64
CA CYS A 434 18.90 -1.52 -18.01
C CYS A 434 18.27 -2.53 -18.96
N SER A 435 17.53 -2.02 -19.95
CA SER A 435 17.04 -2.81 -21.06
C SER A 435 18.18 -3.34 -21.92
N GLU A 436 17.89 -4.35 -22.73
CA GLU A 436 18.75 -4.67 -23.88
C GLU A 436 18.88 -3.43 -24.80
N GLU A 437 20.04 -3.27 -25.44
CA GLU A 437 20.34 -2.13 -26.32
C GLU A 437 19.34 -2.07 -27.48
N GLY A 438 18.79 -0.88 -27.75
CA GLY A 438 17.79 -0.73 -28.78
C GLY A 438 18.33 -0.87 -30.20
N VAL A 439 17.73 -1.77 -30.96
CA VAL A 439 18.09 -2.02 -32.36
C VAL A 439 17.18 -1.18 -33.26
N THR A 440 17.73 -0.59 -34.34
CA THR A 440 16.91 0.14 -35.32
C THR A 440 15.93 -0.83 -36.01
N LEU A 441 14.63 -0.54 -35.97
CA LEU A 441 13.54 -1.39 -36.52
C LEU A 441 13.50 -1.56 -38.06
N MET A 442 14.52 -1.09 -38.80
CA MET A 442 14.52 -0.99 -40.27
C MET A 442 14.29 -2.31 -41.05
N GLN A 443 14.34 -3.48 -40.41
CA GLN A 443 14.17 -4.78 -41.05
C GLN A 443 12.84 -5.49 -40.76
N ARG A 444 11.97 -4.95 -39.91
CA ARG A 444 10.63 -5.50 -39.68
C ARG A 444 9.57 -4.72 -40.46
N PRO A 445 8.62 -5.37 -41.15
CA PRO A 445 7.41 -4.71 -41.59
C PRO A 445 6.73 -4.06 -40.35
N PRO A 446 6.32 -2.79 -40.43
CA PRO A 446 5.75 -2.09 -39.27
C PRO A 446 4.53 -2.87 -38.76
N LYS A 447 4.59 -3.35 -37.52
CA LYS A 447 3.42 -3.92 -36.85
C LYS A 447 2.43 -2.76 -36.66
N PRO A 448 1.20 -2.86 -37.19
CA PRO A 448 0.20 -1.86 -36.84
C PRO A 448 -0.19 -2.08 -35.37
N LYS A 449 0.19 -1.15 -34.49
CA LYS A 449 -0.08 -1.22 -33.05
C LYS A 449 -1.16 -0.23 -32.62
N ARG A 450 -2.01 -0.69 -31.71
CA ARG A 450 -2.98 0.07 -30.91
C ARG A 450 -2.16 0.82 -29.88
N ARG A 451 -2.35 2.13 -29.76
CA ARG A 451 -1.81 2.87 -28.62
C ARG A 451 -2.49 2.37 -27.37
N LYS A 452 -1.81 1.55 -26.58
CA LYS A 452 -2.21 1.37 -25.18
C LYS A 452 -1.81 2.63 -24.44
N SER A 453 -2.75 3.11 -23.64
CA SER A 453 -2.62 4.25 -22.76
C SER A 453 -1.57 3.99 -21.69
N GLY A 454 -0.29 4.26 -21.97
CA GLY A 454 0.75 4.45 -20.94
C GLY A 454 0.53 5.71 -20.08
N LEU A 455 -0.70 6.22 -20.06
CA LEU A 455 -1.13 7.38 -19.29
C LEU A 455 -2.17 6.89 -18.29
N THR A 456 -1.76 6.78 -17.04
CA THR A 456 -2.68 6.69 -15.90
C THR A 456 -3.58 7.92 -15.89
N THR A 457 -4.88 7.72 -15.70
CA THR A 457 -5.71 8.82 -15.18
C THR A 457 -5.12 9.34 -13.90
N SER A 458 -5.07 10.65 -13.72
CA SER A 458 -4.85 11.21 -12.38
C SER A 458 -5.89 10.58 -11.45
N PRO A 459 -5.46 9.92 -10.34
CA PRO A 459 -6.38 9.37 -9.36
C PRO A 459 -7.36 10.45 -8.89
N ALA A 460 -8.48 10.04 -8.28
CA ALA A 460 -9.30 11.00 -7.57
C ALA A 460 -8.37 11.82 -6.65
N PRO A 461 -8.44 13.17 -6.67
CA PRO A 461 -7.57 13.97 -5.82
C PRO A 461 -7.69 13.48 -4.36
N PRO A 462 -6.61 13.52 -3.56
CA PRO A 462 -6.68 13.15 -2.15
C PRO A 462 -7.62 14.11 -1.41
N VAL A 463 -8.30 13.66 -0.34
CA VAL A 463 -9.34 14.42 0.41
C VAL A 463 -8.84 15.77 0.94
N GLU A 464 -7.53 15.87 1.08
CA GLU A 464 -6.74 17.02 1.51
C GLU A 464 -6.57 18.07 0.40
N ALA A 465 -6.66 17.69 -0.88
CA ALA A 465 -6.55 18.61 -2.02
C ALA A 465 -7.73 19.60 -2.12
N GLY A 466 -8.80 19.35 -1.36
CA GLY A 466 -9.96 20.23 -1.27
C GLY A 466 -10.74 20.39 -2.58
N ASP A 467 -11.61 21.40 -2.60
CA ASP A 467 -12.40 21.74 -3.80
C ASP A 467 -11.54 22.49 -4.82
N GLN A 468 -11.03 21.78 -5.82
CA GLN A 468 -10.36 22.42 -6.95
C GLN A 468 -11.38 23.20 -7.79
N LYS A 469 -11.54 24.50 -7.53
CA LYS A 469 -12.53 25.37 -8.20
C LYS A 469 -12.16 25.77 -9.64
N THR A 470 -11.02 25.34 -10.15
CA THR A 470 -10.59 25.65 -11.52
C THR A 470 -11.56 25.04 -12.55
N ALA A 471 -11.70 25.69 -13.70
CA ALA A 471 -12.42 25.09 -14.83
C ALA A 471 -11.74 23.78 -15.25
N ILE A 472 -12.51 22.78 -15.67
CA ILE A 472 -11.92 21.61 -16.33
C ILE A 472 -11.39 22.09 -17.68
N THR A 473 -10.09 21.99 -17.87
CA THR A 473 -9.45 22.32 -19.14
C THR A 473 -9.63 21.17 -20.13
N PHE A 474 -9.44 21.44 -21.41
CA PHE A 474 -9.41 20.38 -22.41
C PHE A 474 -8.30 19.35 -22.12
N ASP A 475 -7.13 19.80 -21.63
CA ASP A 475 -6.01 18.90 -21.36
C ASP A 475 -6.31 17.93 -20.21
N ASP A 476 -6.99 18.38 -19.15
CA ASP A 476 -7.46 17.48 -18.08
C ASP A 476 -8.37 16.37 -18.62
N MET A 477 -9.32 16.75 -19.48
CA MET A 477 -10.25 15.83 -20.09
C MET A 477 -9.55 14.90 -21.10
N TRP A 478 -8.54 15.41 -21.81
CA TRP A 478 -7.78 14.63 -22.78
C TRP A 478 -7.00 13.51 -22.08
N LEU A 479 -6.42 13.79 -20.90
CA LEU A 479 -5.81 12.77 -20.05
C LEU A 479 -6.83 11.70 -19.61
N ASP A 480 -8.03 12.10 -19.21
CA ASP A 480 -9.09 11.17 -18.80
C ASP A 480 -9.56 10.28 -19.96
N ILE A 481 -9.77 10.86 -21.14
CA ILE A 481 -10.21 10.13 -22.34
C ILE A 481 -9.13 9.18 -22.82
N THR A 482 -7.89 9.64 -22.91
CA THR A 482 -6.78 8.81 -23.40
C THR A 482 -6.57 7.60 -22.50
N ALA A 483 -6.67 7.78 -21.18
CA ALA A 483 -6.55 6.70 -20.21
C ALA A 483 -7.69 5.66 -20.30
N TRP A 484 -8.94 6.11 -20.53
CA TRP A 484 -10.11 5.24 -20.44
C TRP A 484 -10.66 4.73 -21.77
N GLU A 485 -10.64 5.56 -22.80
CA GLU A 485 -11.12 5.22 -24.14
C GLU A 485 -10.00 4.67 -25.02
N GLY A 486 -8.77 5.13 -24.78
CA GLY A 486 -7.65 4.94 -25.70
C GLY A 486 -7.79 5.81 -26.95
N VAL A 487 -6.72 5.80 -27.77
CA VAL A 487 -6.69 6.53 -29.04
C VAL A 487 -6.24 5.58 -30.15
N VAL A 488 -7.09 5.37 -31.14
CA VAL A 488 -6.80 4.50 -32.29
C VAL A 488 -6.82 5.35 -33.56
N ALA A 489 -5.65 5.61 -34.14
CA ALA A 489 -5.55 6.54 -35.26
C ALA A 489 -6.24 6.06 -36.55
N TYR A 490 -6.47 4.75 -36.69
CA TYR A 490 -7.11 4.12 -37.85
C TYR A 490 -8.50 3.58 -37.50
N MET A 491 -9.30 3.27 -38.53
CA MET A 491 -10.66 2.76 -38.34
C MET A 491 -10.65 1.37 -37.68
N TYR A 492 -11.52 1.14 -36.71
CA TYR A 492 -11.73 -0.16 -36.06
C TYR A 492 -13.21 -0.40 -35.80
N ARG A 493 -13.61 -1.63 -35.50
CA ARG A 493 -15.00 -1.96 -35.15
C ARG A 493 -15.15 -2.17 -33.65
N ASP A 494 -15.98 -1.38 -33.01
CA ASP A 494 -16.21 -1.42 -31.56
C ASP A 494 -17.00 -2.66 -31.11
N THR A 495 -17.30 -2.77 -29.82
CA THR A 495 -18.05 -3.90 -29.24
C THR A 495 -19.52 -3.92 -29.66
N GLU A 496 -20.10 -2.76 -29.98
CA GLU A 496 -21.46 -2.63 -30.50
C GLU A 496 -21.52 -2.99 -32.00
N GLY A 497 -20.39 -2.94 -32.69
CA GLY A 497 -20.23 -3.30 -34.09
C GLY A 497 -20.18 -2.09 -35.02
N HIS A 498 -19.93 -0.89 -34.51
CA HIS A 498 -19.80 0.32 -35.29
C HIS A 498 -18.35 0.60 -35.68
N VAL A 499 -18.15 1.29 -36.80
CA VAL A 499 -16.82 1.78 -37.19
C VAL A 499 -16.47 3.02 -36.37
N THR A 500 -15.30 3.01 -35.76
CA THR A 500 -14.85 4.01 -34.81
C THR A 500 -13.39 4.41 -35.10
N VAL A 501 -12.99 5.64 -34.77
CA VAL A 501 -11.62 6.15 -34.94
C VAL A 501 -11.25 7.18 -33.87
N GLY A 502 -9.95 7.42 -33.70
CA GLY A 502 -9.38 8.36 -32.76
C GLY A 502 -9.70 7.98 -31.32
N ALA A 503 -10.13 8.96 -30.54
CA ALA A 503 -10.63 8.77 -29.18
C ALA A 503 -12.12 8.34 -29.17
N GLY A 504 -12.44 7.15 -29.69
CA GLY A 504 -13.82 6.64 -29.63
C GLY A 504 -14.85 7.40 -30.50
N ASN A 505 -14.44 8.02 -31.62
CA ASN A 505 -15.36 8.73 -32.50
C ASN A 505 -16.05 7.77 -33.48
N LEU A 506 -17.35 7.59 -33.27
CA LEU A 506 -18.23 6.83 -34.16
C LEU A 506 -18.28 7.45 -35.57
N ILE A 507 -17.92 6.65 -36.58
CA ILE A 507 -18.10 6.95 -38.00
C ILE A 507 -19.37 6.25 -38.48
N SER A 508 -20.49 6.97 -38.41
CA SER A 508 -21.82 6.40 -38.69
C SER A 508 -22.09 6.08 -40.17
N ARG A 509 -21.29 6.64 -41.09
CA ARG A 509 -21.51 6.54 -42.54
C ARG A 509 -20.24 6.78 -43.34
N LEU A 510 -20.24 6.31 -44.59
CA LEU A 510 -19.16 6.51 -45.54
C LEU A 510 -19.13 7.94 -46.11
N GLU A 511 -20.28 8.40 -46.61
CA GLU A 511 -20.40 9.66 -47.38
C GLU A 511 -20.70 10.87 -46.48
N LYS A 512 -20.22 12.05 -46.89
CA LYS A 512 -20.55 13.34 -46.26
C LYS A 512 -22.00 13.70 -46.57
N THR A 513 -22.77 14.15 -45.60
CA THR A 513 -24.09 14.78 -45.87
C THR A 513 -24.07 16.30 -45.85
N SER A 514 -22.94 16.90 -45.49
CA SER A 514 -22.75 18.35 -45.38
C SER A 514 -21.25 18.68 -45.43
N PRO A 515 -20.84 19.87 -45.88
CA PRO A 515 -19.45 20.33 -45.81
C PRO A 515 -18.81 20.24 -44.42
N ASN A 516 -19.63 20.29 -43.35
CA ASN A 516 -19.16 20.25 -41.96
C ASN A 516 -19.33 18.86 -41.31
N ASP A 517 -19.58 17.82 -42.09
CA ASP A 517 -19.83 16.46 -41.58
C ASP A 517 -18.52 15.73 -41.20
N LYS A 518 -18.01 16.03 -40.00
CA LYS A 518 -16.77 15.46 -39.45
C LYS A 518 -16.90 14.04 -38.88
N LEU A 519 -18.09 13.41 -38.99
CA LEU A 519 -18.35 12.05 -38.49
C LEU A 519 -18.74 11.06 -39.61
N SER A 520 -18.38 11.41 -40.85
CA SER A 520 -18.38 10.50 -42.01
C SER A 520 -16.96 10.08 -42.35
N ALA A 521 -16.78 8.88 -42.92
CA ALA A 521 -15.45 8.36 -43.25
C ALA A 521 -14.71 9.27 -44.23
N LYS A 522 -15.37 9.68 -45.32
CA LYS A 522 -14.80 10.64 -46.31
C LYS A 522 -14.72 12.08 -45.77
N GLY A 523 -15.40 12.37 -44.66
CA GLY A 523 -15.35 13.62 -43.89
C GLY A 523 -14.03 13.90 -43.19
N LEU A 524 -13.24 12.85 -42.95
CA LEU A 524 -12.06 12.86 -42.10
C LEU A 524 -10.76 12.90 -42.92
N PRO A 525 -9.75 13.70 -42.51
CA PRO A 525 -8.51 13.89 -43.26
C PRO A 525 -7.51 12.75 -42.99
N PHE A 526 -7.86 11.53 -43.40
CA PHE A 526 -6.97 10.38 -43.29
C PHE A 526 -5.70 10.58 -44.13
N GLN A 527 -4.58 10.08 -43.62
CA GLN A 527 -3.32 9.94 -44.33
C GLN A 527 -3.06 8.47 -44.62
N ASN A 528 -2.52 8.17 -45.80
CA ASN A 528 -2.02 6.84 -46.12
C ASN A 528 -0.59 6.72 -45.57
N MET A 529 -0.45 5.97 -44.48
CA MET A 529 0.80 5.79 -43.74
C MET A 529 1.88 5.06 -44.55
N ASP A 530 1.48 4.30 -45.57
CA ASP A 530 2.43 3.58 -46.43
C ASP A 530 3.10 4.52 -47.45
N THR A 531 2.43 5.63 -47.78
CA THR A 531 2.89 6.58 -48.81
C THR A 531 3.25 7.95 -48.27
N GLY A 532 2.87 8.26 -47.02
CA GLY A 532 3.02 9.58 -46.40
C GLY A 532 2.15 10.68 -47.01
N LYS A 533 1.16 10.33 -47.84
CA LYS A 533 0.29 11.28 -48.55
C LYS A 533 -1.13 11.29 -47.97
N PRO A 534 -1.92 12.36 -48.19
CA PRO A 534 -3.36 12.33 -47.89
C PRO A 534 -4.04 11.14 -48.57
N ALA A 535 -4.86 10.41 -47.82
CA ALA A 535 -5.61 9.27 -48.35
C ALA A 535 -6.69 9.76 -49.34
N THR A 536 -6.80 9.08 -50.47
CA THR A 536 -7.84 9.31 -51.47
C THR A 536 -9.20 8.81 -50.97
N GLU A 537 -10.29 9.34 -51.51
CA GLU A 537 -11.64 8.87 -51.15
C GLU A 537 -11.85 7.38 -51.42
N ALA A 538 -11.21 6.83 -52.45
CA ALA A 538 -11.26 5.40 -52.77
C ALA A 538 -10.52 4.54 -51.74
N GLU A 539 -9.39 5.01 -51.21
CA GLU A 539 -8.67 4.32 -50.12
C GLU A 539 -9.48 4.35 -48.83
N ILE A 540 -10.09 5.49 -48.50
CA ILE A 540 -10.98 5.65 -47.33
C ILE A 540 -12.18 4.70 -47.43
N GLU A 541 -12.82 4.65 -48.60
CA GLU A 541 -13.95 3.76 -48.84
C GLU A 541 -13.57 2.28 -48.72
N LYS A 542 -12.43 1.89 -49.31
CA LYS A 542 -11.92 0.52 -49.21
C LYS A 542 -11.63 0.13 -47.77
N ALA A 543 -10.96 1.00 -47.01
CA ALA A 543 -10.66 0.74 -45.60
C ALA A 543 -11.94 0.66 -44.76
N PHE A 544 -12.88 1.58 -44.93
CA PHE A 544 -14.15 1.57 -44.21
C PHE A 544 -14.95 0.29 -44.44
N ARG A 545 -15.10 -0.13 -45.71
CA ARG A 545 -15.79 -1.39 -46.06
C ARG A 545 -15.03 -2.61 -45.53
N GLY A 546 -13.70 -2.63 -45.63
CA GLY A 546 -12.89 -3.71 -45.09
C GLY A 546 -13.04 -3.87 -43.58
N VAL A 547 -13.06 -2.77 -42.81
CA VAL A 547 -13.28 -2.82 -41.35
C VAL A 547 -14.70 -3.30 -41.02
N MET A 548 -15.70 -2.94 -41.83
CA MET A 548 -17.08 -3.43 -41.66
C MET A 548 -17.23 -4.94 -41.89
N GLU A 549 -16.41 -5.52 -42.77
CA GLU A 549 -16.40 -6.95 -43.08
C GLU A 549 -15.70 -7.78 -41.98
N LEU A 550 -14.84 -7.16 -41.18
CA LEU A 550 -14.19 -7.83 -40.05
C LEU A 550 -15.17 -8.09 -38.88
N PRO A 551 -14.97 -9.19 -38.12
CA PRO A 551 -15.69 -9.42 -36.88
C PRO A 551 -15.60 -8.22 -35.94
N LYS A 552 -16.67 -7.94 -35.19
CA LYS A 552 -16.66 -6.89 -34.18
C LYS A 552 -15.93 -7.32 -32.90
N ALA A 553 -15.62 -6.37 -32.02
CA ALA A 553 -14.95 -6.62 -30.74
C ALA A 553 -13.56 -7.31 -30.84
N MET A 554 -12.94 -7.30 -32.01
CA MET A 554 -11.53 -7.68 -32.17
C MET A 554 -10.61 -6.64 -31.51
N ARG A 555 -9.35 -7.00 -31.28
CA ARG A 555 -8.36 -6.02 -30.80
C ARG A 555 -8.19 -4.95 -31.88
N ALA A 556 -8.07 -3.67 -31.48
CA ALA A 556 -7.95 -2.59 -32.44
C ALA A 556 -6.83 -2.82 -33.47
N THR A 557 -5.69 -3.37 -33.05
CA THR A 557 -4.56 -3.79 -33.93
C THR A 557 -4.97 -4.70 -35.09
N GLU A 558 -5.99 -5.52 -34.92
CA GLU A 558 -6.44 -6.48 -35.92
C GLU A 558 -7.26 -5.82 -37.05
N TYR A 559 -7.74 -4.58 -36.86
CA TYR A 559 -8.43 -3.81 -37.90
C TYR A 559 -7.51 -2.96 -38.76
N ALA A 560 -6.20 -2.95 -38.48
CA ALA A 560 -5.25 -2.13 -39.21
C ALA A 560 -4.93 -2.72 -40.60
N LEU A 561 -5.90 -2.59 -41.51
CA LEU A 561 -5.84 -3.07 -42.88
C LEU A 561 -4.78 -2.30 -43.71
N ARG A 562 -4.26 -2.94 -44.76
CA ARG A 562 -3.27 -2.33 -45.68
C ARG A 562 -3.91 -1.90 -47.03
N PRO A 563 -3.57 -0.73 -47.60
CA PRO A 563 -2.70 0.29 -47.02
C PRO A 563 -3.28 0.91 -45.76
N CYS A 564 -2.43 1.18 -44.76
CA CYS A 564 -2.90 1.69 -43.48
C CYS A 564 -3.25 3.17 -43.62
N ILE A 565 -4.52 3.50 -43.45
CA ILE A 565 -4.97 4.88 -43.39
C ILE A 565 -5.26 5.29 -41.96
N ALA A 566 -4.70 6.42 -41.52
CA ALA A 566 -4.80 6.88 -40.15
C ALA A 566 -4.99 8.40 -40.08
N LEU A 567 -5.58 8.88 -38.99
CA LEU A 567 -5.63 10.29 -38.63
C LEU A 567 -4.34 10.71 -37.94
N THR A 568 -3.99 11.99 -38.07
CA THR A 568 -2.91 12.57 -37.28
C THR A 568 -3.38 12.85 -35.85
N ASP A 569 -2.45 12.84 -34.91
CA ASP A 569 -2.75 13.10 -33.50
C ASP A 569 -3.30 14.48 -33.25
N GLN A 570 -2.71 15.46 -33.91
CA GLN A 570 -3.19 16.83 -33.89
C GLN A 570 -4.66 16.91 -34.31
N PHE A 571 -5.05 16.15 -35.35
CA PHE A 571 -6.43 16.14 -35.80
C PHE A 571 -7.35 15.41 -34.81
N ILE A 572 -6.95 14.25 -34.27
CA ILE A 572 -7.75 13.52 -33.26
C ILE A 572 -7.98 14.37 -32.02
N ARG A 573 -6.93 15.03 -31.52
CA ARG A 573 -6.99 15.94 -30.37
C ARG A 573 -7.89 17.15 -30.67
N THR A 574 -7.76 17.74 -31.86
CA THR A 574 -8.64 18.84 -32.31
C THR A 574 -10.10 18.39 -32.36
N LEU A 575 -10.38 17.23 -32.94
CA LEU A 575 -11.73 16.66 -33.01
C LEU A 575 -12.32 16.43 -31.62
N ALA A 576 -11.53 15.86 -30.69
CA ALA A 576 -11.96 15.67 -29.31
C ALA A 576 -12.29 17.00 -28.61
N LYS A 577 -11.47 18.04 -28.84
CA LYS A 577 -11.71 19.39 -28.30
C LYS A 577 -12.99 20.00 -28.84
N GLU A 578 -13.18 19.95 -30.15
CA GLU A 578 -14.39 20.48 -30.79
C GLU A 578 -15.66 19.78 -30.29
N ARG A 579 -15.62 18.45 -30.09
CA ARG A 579 -16.74 17.70 -29.52
C ARG A 579 -17.00 18.04 -28.06
N LEU A 580 -15.95 18.22 -27.26
CA LEU A 580 -16.10 18.67 -25.88
C LEU A 580 -16.82 20.02 -25.79
N GLU A 581 -16.32 21.00 -26.54
CA GLU A 581 -16.80 22.37 -26.48
C GLU A 581 -18.17 22.53 -27.16
N GLY A 582 -18.41 21.83 -28.27
CA GLY A 582 -19.62 21.95 -29.08
C GLY A 582 -20.74 20.97 -28.75
N GLU A 583 -20.43 19.78 -28.24
CA GLU A 583 -21.40 18.70 -28.00
C GLU A 583 -21.60 18.44 -26.49
N PHE A 584 -20.53 18.11 -25.77
CA PHE A 584 -20.64 17.55 -24.42
C PHE A 584 -20.89 18.60 -23.34
N LEU A 585 -20.08 19.66 -23.27
CA LEU A 585 -20.24 20.71 -22.26
C LEU A 585 -21.58 21.46 -22.38
N PRO A 586 -22.06 21.86 -23.59
CA PRO A 586 -23.37 22.48 -23.72
C PRO A 586 -24.50 21.56 -23.25
N HIS A 587 -24.39 20.26 -23.52
CA HIS A 587 -25.37 19.28 -23.06
C HIS A 587 -25.37 19.17 -21.53
N LEU A 588 -24.20 19.00 -20.90
CA LEU A 588 -24.09 18.93 -19.44
C LEU A 588 -24.64 20.18 -18.76
N ARG A 589 -24.29 21.37 -19.23
CA ARG A 589 -24.81 22.64 -18.67
C ARG A 589 -26.33 22.77 -18.81
N ARG A 590 -26.90 22.26 -19.89
CA ARG A 590 -28.35 22.26 -20.10
C ARG A 590 -29.08 21.37 -19.08
N TYR A 591 -28.52 20.20 -18.75
CA TYR A 591 -29.20 19.24 -17.86
C TYR A 591 -28.80 19.34 -16.40
N PHE A 592 -27.66 19.95 -16.11
CA PHE A 592 -27.15 20.24 -14.79
C PHE A 592 -26.86 21.75 -14.72
N PRO A 593 -27.86 22.60 -14.39
CA PRO A 593 -27.70 24.05 -14.42
C PRO A 593 -26.59 24.59 -13.51
N ASP A 594 -26.26 23.85 -12.44
CA ASP A 594 -25.15 24.14 -11.55
C ASP A 594 -23.89 23.31 -11.86
N PHE A 595 -23.76 22.78 -13.08
CA PHE A 595 -22.60 21.99 -13.52
C PHE A 595 -21.30 22.72 -13.20
N ASP A 596 -21.15 23.97 -13.63
CA ASP A 596 -19.93 24.75 -13.43
C ASP A 596 -19.65 25.07 -11.94
N LYS A 597 -20.66 24.91 -11.05
CA LYS A 597 -20.54 25.07 -9.59
C LYS A 597 -20.39 23.75 -8.85
N ALA A 598 -20.49 22.60 -9.53
CA ALA A 598 -20.29 21.30 -8.91
C ALA A 598 -18.80 21.08 -8.62
N PRO A 599 -18.45 20.26 -7.59
CA PRO A 599 -17.07 19.90 -7.32
C PRO A 599 -16.38 19.38 -8.59
N ARG A 600 -15.10 19.69 -8.80
CA ARG A 600 -14.37 19.29 -10.02
C ARG A 600 -14.42 17.79 -10.29
N ALA A 601 -14.36 16.97 -9.25
CA ALA A 601 -14.48 15.52 -9.38
C ALA A 601 -15.85 15.09 -9.93
N ALA A 602 -16.95 15.67 -9.44
CA ALA A 602 -18.28 15.40 -9.98
C ALA A 602 -18.39 15.85 -11.45
N ARG A 603 -17.81 17.01 -11.80
CA ARG A 603 -17.75 17.49 -13.19
C ARG A 603 -16.98 16.52 -14.10
N ARG A 604 -15.81 16.00 -13.66
CA ARG A 604 -15.03 14.97 -14.40
C ARG A 604 -15.85 13.69 -14.59
N GLY A 605 -16.49 13.20 -13.53
CA GLY A 605 -17.31 11.98 -13.58
C GLY A 605 -18.52 12.12 -14.52
N MET A 606 -19.20 13.28 -14.49
CA MET A 606 -20.30 13.58 -15.43
C MET A 606 -19.82 13.67 -16.88
N LEU A 607 -18.64 14.26 -17.11
CA LEU A 607 -18.05 14.38 -18.43
C LEU A 607 -17.66 13.02 -19.02
N ASP A 608 -16.98 12.18 -18.24
CA ASP A 608 -16.64 10.82 -18.65
C ASP A 608 -17.89 10.00 -18.98
N LEU A 609 -18.96 10.11 -18.17
CA LEU A 609 -20.22 9.41 -18.46
C LEU A 609 -20.83 9.86 -19.79
N VAL A 610 -20.89 11.18 -20.04
CA VAL A 610 -21.38 11.72 -21.32
C VAL A 610 -20.51 11.28 -22.50
N TYR A 611 -19.20 11.21 -22.33
CA TYR A 611 -18.29 10.75 -23.37
C TYR A 611 -18.49 9.27 -23.68
N ASN A 612 -18.55 8.43 -22.65
CA ASN A 612 -18.63 6.98 -22.74
C ASN A 612 -19.96 6.50 -23.37
N VAL A 613 -21.09 7.06 -22.95
CA VAL A 613 -22.42 6.58 -23.41
C VAL A 613 -23.11 7.51 -24.41
N GLY A 614 -22.54 8.70 -24.63
CA GLY A 614 -23.10 9.75 -25.48
C GLY A 614 -24.23 10.56 -24.82
N VAL A 615 -24.44 11.76 -25.35
CA VAL A 615 -25.47 12.71 -24.88
C VAL A 615 -26.91 12.20 -25.01
N GLY A 616 -27.16 11.19 -25.85
CA GLY A 616 -28.51 10.67 -26.10
C GLY A 616 -29.10 9.80 -24.98
N LYS A 617 -28.30 9.42 -23.99
CA LYS A 617 -28.70 8.53 -22.88
C LYS A 617 -29.18 9.28 -21.64
N PHE A 618 -28.98 10.60 -21.61
CA PHE A 618 -29.50 11.48 -20.58
C PHE A 618 -30.91 11.98 -20.95
N PRO A 619 -31.74 12.38 -19.95
CA PRO A 619 -33.07 12.94 -20.20
C PRO A 619 -33.03 14.09 -21.21
N GLY A 620 -33.97 14.17 -22.16
CA GLY A 620 -34.28 15.41 -22.87
C GLY A 620 -33.96 15.54 -24.37
N LYS A 621 -33.53 14.47 -25.05
CA LYS A 621 -33.96 14.27 -26.44
C LYS A 621 -35.32 13.56 -26.39
N GLY A 622 -36.29 14.05 -27.17
CA GLY A 622 -37.59 13.40 -27.34
C GLY A 622 -37.41 12.01 -27.93
N ASN A 623 -37.09 11.03 -27.09
CA ASN A 623 -37.10 9.63 -27.45
C ASN A 623 -38.55 9.15 -27.50
N LYS A 624 -38.77 8.11 -28.30
CA LYS A 624 -40.08 7.46 -28.49
C LYS A 624 -40.79 7.27 -27.13
N PRO A 625 -42.11 7.54 -27.04
CA PRO A 625 -42.89 7.29 -25.83
C PRO A 625 -42.63 5.88 -25.28
N GLY A 626 -42.32 5.76 -23.98
CA GLY A 626 -42.16 4.46 -23.29
C GLY A 626 -40.73 3.93 -23.11
N LYS A 627 -39.67 4.70 -23.40
CA LYS A 627 -38.29 4.35 -22.98
C LYS A 627 -37.86 5.13 -21.74
N GLU A 628 -37.58 4.42 -20.64
CA GLU A 628 -36.91 4.98 -19.46
C GLU A 628 -35.48 5.42 -19.81
N PHE A 629 -35.02 6.54 -19.25
CA PHE A 629 -33.65 7.01 -19.43
C PHE A 629 -32.71 6.16 -18.56
N MET A 630 -31.59 5.71 -19.15
CA MET A 630 -30.61 4.86 -18.46
C MET A 630 -30.04 5.52 -17.19
N PHE A 631 -30.00 6.86 -17.15
CA PHE A 631 -29.42 7.64 -16.06
C PHE A 631 -30.43 8.54 -15.34
N ASP A 632 -31.72 8.17 -15.25
CA ASP A 632 -32.72 9.02 -14.58
C ASP A 632 -32.39 9.22 -13.08
N ASN A 633 -32.10 8.14 -12.34
CA ASN A 633 -31.72 8.22 -10.93
C ASN A 633 -30.43 8.99 -10.71
N PHE A 634 -29.40 8.73 -11.53
CA PHE A 634 -28.16 9.51 -11.52
C PHE A 634 -28.42 11.00 -11.76
N THR A 635 -29.23 11.32 -12.77
CA THR A 635 -29.54 12.71 -13.13
C THR A 635 -30.28 13.43 -12.00
N LYS A 636 -31.28 12.77 -11.40
CA LYS A 636 -32.00 13.28 -10.22
C LYS A 636 -31.05 13.52 -9.05
N ALA A 637 -30.19 12.56 -8.74
CA ALA A 637 -29.22 12.67 -7.65
C ALA A 637 -28.19 13.79 -7.88
N ALA A 638 -27.58 13.85 -9.06
CA ALA A 638 -26.60 14.87 -9.41
C ALA A 638 -27.21 16.29 -9.45
N ARG A 639 -28.47 16.45 -9.89
CA ARG A 639 -29.21 17.73 -9.79
C ARG A 639 -29.48 18.15 -8.36
N ALA A 640 -29.80 17.18 -7.50
CA ALA A 640 -29.97 17.39 -6.07
C ALA A 640 -28.62 17.51 -5.32
N ARG A 641 -27.48 17.45 -6.03
CA ARG A 641 -26.12 17.39 -5.46
C ARG A 641 -25.92 16.26 -4.44
N ASN A 642 -26.72 15.19 -4.55
CA ASN A 642 -26.56 13.99 -3.74
C ASN A 642 -25.52 13.08 -4.41
N TRP A 643 -24.25 13.37 -4.17
CA TRP A 643 -23.16 12.67 -4.85
C TRP A 643 -22.99 11.22 -4.41
N VAL A 644 -23.43 10.85 -3.20
CA VAL A 644 -23.42 9.45 -2.73
C VAL A 644 -24.36 8.62 -3.60
N VAL A 645 -25.61 9.07 -3.78
CA VAL A 645 -26.58 8.38 -4.64
C VAL A 645 -26.15 8.45 -6.11
N ALA A 646 -25.54 9.56 -6.54
CA ALA A 646 -24.97 9.64 -7.90
C ALA A 646 -23.87 8.59 -8.11
N ALA A 647 -22.99 8.36 -7.13
CA ALA A 647 -21.94 7.34 -7.19
C ALA A 647 -22.52 5.93 -7.36
N GLU A 648 -23.63 5.62 -6.68
CA GLU A 648 -24.31 4.33 -6.80
C GLU A 648 -25.00 4.13 -8.16
N ASN A 649 -25.38 5.22 -8.83
CA ASN A 649 -26.16 5.19 -10.07
C ASN A 649 -25.32 5.56 -11.32
N CYS A 650 -23.99 5.67 -11.21
CA CYS A 650 -23.11 6.06 -12.33
C CYS A 650 -22.51 4.87 -13.12
N HIS A 651 -22.87 3.64 -12.77
CA HIS A 651 -22.35 2.43 -13.43
C HIS A 651 -22.82 2.33 -14.88
N THR A 652 -21.92 1.92 -15.77
CA THR A 652 -22.19 1.68 -17.20
C THR A 652 -21.92 0.23 -17.56
N SER A 653 -22.87 -0.43 -18.23
CA SER A 653 -22.67 -1.75 -18.81
C SER A 653 -21.77 -1.67 -20.06
N GLY A 654 -20.92 -2.69 -20.26
CA GLY A 654 -19.97 -2.73 -21.39
C GLY A 654 -18.68 -1.94 -21.16
N THR A 655 -18.53 -1.30 -20.01
CA THR A 655 -17.34 -0.57 -19.58
C THR A 655 -16.54 -1.39 -18.57
N PRO A 656 -15.20 -1.41 -18.62
CA PRO A 656 -14.36 -2.07 -17.61
C PRO A 656 -14.66 -1.62 -16.18
N GLU A 657 -14.66 -2.55 -15.23
CA GLU A 657 -15.09 -2.25 -13.86
C GLU A 657 -14.17 -1.26 -13.13
N ASN A 658 -12.88 -1.21 -13.48
CA ASN A 658 -11.96 -0.20 -12.97
C ASN A 658 -12.35 1.24 -13.38
N ARG A 659 -12.87 1.46 -14.61
CA ARG A 659 -13.42 2.76 -15.04
C ARG A 659 -14.69 3.11 -14.25
N ASN A 660 -15.57 2.13 -14.04
CA ASN A 660 -16.76 2.32 -13.20
C ASN A 660 -16.39 2.67 -11.75
N ALA A 661 -15.40 1.98 -11.17
CA ALA A 661 -14.90 2.22 -9.83
C ALA A 661 -14.26 3.63 -9.70
N TRP A 662 -13.44 4.03 -10.67
CA TRP A 662 -12.89 5.39 -10.73
C TRP A 662 -13.98 6.46 -10.79
N ARG A 663 -14.99 6.27 -11.64
CA ARG A 663 -16.12 7.21 -11.76
C ARG A 663 -16.90 7.29 -10.46
N LYS A 664 -17.17 6.16 -9.80
CA LYS A 664 -17.79 6.09 -8.47
C LYS A 664 -16.97 6.86 -7.43
N ALA A 665 -15.65 6.67 -7.42
CA ALA A 665 -14.74 7.37 -6.51
C ALA A 665 -14.79 8.90 -6.69
N LEU A 666 -14.88 9.41 -7.93
CA LEU A 666 -15.03 10.85 -8.19
C LEU A 666 -16.29 11.45 -7.55
N PHE A 667 -17.42 10.73 -7.58
CA PHE A 667 -18.66 11.19 -6.95
C PHE A 667 -18.62 11.07 -5.43
N LEU A 668 -18.06 9.98 -4.88
CA LEU A 668 -17.85 9.86 -3.44
C LEU A 668 -16.93 10.97 -2.91
N TYR A 669 -15.86 11.27 -3.64
CA TYR A 669 -14.98 12.38 -3.32
C TYR A 669 -15.71 13.73 -3.34
N ALA A 670 -16.55 13.98 -4.34
CA ALA A 670 -17.39 15.17 -4.39
C ALA A 670 -18.34 15.28 -3.17
N ALA A 671 -18.86 14.14 -2.67
CA ALA A 671 -19.65 14.12 -1.43
C ALA A 671 -18.85 14.61 -0.22
N THR A 672 -17.60 14.16 -0.08
CA THR A 672 -16.73 14.56 1.05
C THR A 672 -16.42 16.05 1.03
N ILE A 673 -16.23 16.64 -0.16
CA ILE A 673 -15.97 18.08 -0.31
C ILE A 673 -17.17 18.91 0.12
N GLU A 674 -18.39 18.49 -0.24
CA GLU A 674 -19.59 19.27 0.07
C GLU A 674 -20.02 19.15 1.52
N ALA A 675 -19.86 17.97 2.14
CA ALA A 675 -20.13 17.77 3.55
C ALA A 675 -19.28 18.69 4.46
N LYS A 676 -18.07 19.07 4.01
CA LYS A 676 -17.22 20.04 4.74
C LYS A 676 -17.69 21.50 4.63
N LYS A 677 -18.65 21.82 3.75
CA LYS A 677 -19.19 23.18 3.56
C LYS A 677 -20.43 23.47 4.41
N THR A 678 -21.10 22.43 4.87
CA THR A 678 -22.22 22.47 5.83
C THR A 678 -21.70 22.35 7.24
#